data_AF-U7V994-F1
#
_entry.id   AF-U7V994-F1
#
_cell.length_a   1.000
_cell.length_b   1.000
_cell.length_c   1.000
_cell.angle_alpha   90.00
_cell.angle_beta   90.00
_cell.angle_gamma   90.00
#
_symmetry.space_group_name_H-M   'P 1'
#
loop_
_entity.id
_entity.type
_entity.pdbx_description
1 polymer ?
#
loop_
_entity_poly.entity_id
_entity_poly.type
_entity_poly.pdbx_seq_one_letter_code
_entity_poly.pdbx_strand_id
1 'polypeptide(L)'
;MRNTKWIFKSENFKSGNNNIDKEIEQILYNRGIQSKDEVEFFINGTLENLMNPSDLSDVDKGVERILKAKENNETIWIYGDYDVDGITSTSLCYLALKELEINVKYYIPLRDEGYGLNKDALNYIKEEGGNLIITVDCGISSISEVEHCNALGMDMIITDHHEINNELPPAHAIINPKREDNKNSYKYFAGVGTAFMLLLALYKKLDKKNEIYKYLDIVAIGTIADIVPLKGENRLLVKRGLELLKSSKWQGLNMLMKRLFENPIDKKFDTYDVGFIIAPIFNAAGRLEDAKMAVELFVSNCHITCDKLIYELINKNSERKEIQEEILKKAIDKIENEKLDENSVIVVAEKKFHHGVIGIVASKILDRYYKPTIIMEIKPLEGIATASCRSTEAFNMIEALNSMRDIFIKYGGHAGAAGFSIAIENIEEFSKRINEYAVENLNSEDTKKPIKIDCELSMIKISFDLMDKLSLLEPYGFGNASPMFAIRNCKYTNFRAIGKEKNHLMMDLIKNGVEMKNCVWFNSEDMLETILNNKEIDVAFKLKMETYKDKYQYKIFIEDIKPSKKIMNDIKDLESLYNLKFPIKSIFYTRRDLENEKLNISFINEEVSINIGRNSIGFLDNQTKLVLKKLNDYYGYKFNVEIDKIIRKDENYNVHIWIDKDDEFKTLSFETGKIFKEIKEFLIGDLEYNSLQKKVLKTIFKDKKNVVVSCKPGRGMDTVVKTIEIYYKMLGKKVLIVKEGERREEGYDFYIYMGNEVLEASNYNLFITNNKIYCDTSEYIEDDYKIPSNVEVVDADELEYHENIFSIMLPLKDKKRIIESINKGEKIFTSEDIKIIL
;
A
#
# COMPACT_ATOMS: atom_id res chain seq x y z
N MET A 1 23.54 -1.13 -17.24
CA MET A 1 22.13 -1.19 -16.78
C MET A 1 22.03 -2.29 -15.76
N ARG A 2 21.33 -2.06 -14.65
CA ARG A 2 20.99 -3.14 -13.73
C ARG A 2 20.19 -4.21 -14.46
N ASN A 3 20.40 -5.47 -14.07
CA ASN A 3 19.70 -6.60 -14.65
C ASN A 3 18.27 -6.66 -14.09
N THR A 4 17.40 -5.74 -14.51
CA THR A 4 16.03 -5.57 -13.98
C THR A 4 14.97 -5.75 -15.07
N LYS A 5 13.83 -6.33 -14.70
CA LYS A 5 12.64 -6.48 -15.56
C LYS A 5 11.47 -5.74 -14.93
N TRP A 6 10.86 -4.83 -15.68
CA TRP A 6 9.67 -4.13 -15.21
C TRP A 6 8.44 -4.95 -15.57
N ILE A 7 7.59 -5.21 -14.59
CA ILE A 7 6.37 -6.01 -14.74
C ILE A 7 5.21 -5.13 -14.28
N PHE A 8 4.39 -4.67 -15.22
CA PHE A 8 3.18 -3.92 -14.91
C PHE A 8 2.09 -4.91 -14.48
N LYS A 9 1.55 -4.75 -13.26
CA LYS A 9 0.62 -5.74 -12.69
C LYS A 9 -0.74 -5.80 -13.40
N SER A 10 -1.22 -4.68 -13.93
CA SER A 10 -2.44 -4.62 -14.74
C SER A 10 -2.35 -3.51 -15.79
N GLU A 11 -2.33 -3.89 -17.07
CA GLU A 11 -2.35 -2.91 -18.17
C GLU A 11 -3.79 -2.48 -18.53
N ASN A 12 -4.81 -3.29 -18.21
CA ASN A 12 -6.20 -3.10 -18.63
C ASN A 12 -7.21 -2.87 -17.48
N PHE A 13 -6.78 -2.31 -16.36
CA PHE A 13 -7.68 -2.03 -15.23
C PHE A 13 -8.77 -1.01 -15.63
N LYS A 14 -10.04 -1.36 -15.40
CA LYS A 14 -11.18 -0.45 -15.55
C LYS A 14 -11.70 -0.08 -14.17
N SER A 15 -11.71 1.22 -13.86
CA SER A 15 -12.21 1.75 -12.59
C SER A 15 -13.68 1.38 -12.40
N GLY A 16 -14.03 0.90 -11.21
CA GLY A 16 -15.42 0.78 -10.78
C GLY A 16 -15.96 2.14 -10.33
N ASN A 17 -17.28 2.27 -10.20
CA ASN A 17 -17.93 3.45 -9.61
C ASN A 17 -17.71 3.51 -8.07
N ASN A 18 -16.46 3.43 -7.63
CA ASN A 18 -16.06 3.58 -6.25
C ASN A 18 -15.70 5.04 -5.94
N ASN A 19 -15.94 5.47 -4.70
CA ASN A 19 -15.69 6.85 -4.25
C ASN A 19 -14.20 7.11 -3.94
N ILE A 20 -13.29 6.38 -4.59
CA ILE A 20 -11.84 6.49 -4.46
C ILE A 20 -11.22 6.80 -5.83
N ASP A 21 -9.97 7.26 -5.83
CA ASP A 21 -9.25 7.58 -7.05
C ASP A 21 -8.90 6.30 -7.84
N LYS A 22 -8.85 6.41 -9.17
CA LYS A 22 -8.55 5.32 -10.11
C LYS A 22 -7.24 4.62 -9.74
N GLU A 23 -6.23 5.39 -9.35
CA GLU A 23 -4.90 4.88 -8.99
C GLU A 23 -4.96 4.04 -7.70
N ILE A 24 -5.72 4.48 -6.69
CA ILE A 24 -5.93 3.74 -5.43
C ILE A 24 -6.70 2.45 -5.71
N GLU A 25 -7.75 2.54 -6.51
CA GLU A 25 -8.55 1.38 -6.91
C GLU A 25 -7.72 0.35 -7.69
N GLN A 26 -6.87 0.80 -8.60
CA GLN A 26 -5.95 -0.07 -9.34
C GLN A 26 -4.94 -0.77 -8.42
N ILE A 27 -4.37 -0.04 -7.45
CA ILE A 27 -3.46 -0.61 -6.46
C ILE A 27 -4.18 -1.70 -5.64
N LEU A 28 -5.42 -1.45 -5.19
CA LEU A 28 -6.21 -2.43 -4.43
C LEU A 28 -6.57 -3.65 -5.29
N TYR A 29 -7.00 -3.43 -6.53
CA TYR A 29 -7.28 -4.48 -7.50
C TYR A 29 -6.07 -5.40 -7.72
N ASN A 30 -4.89 -4.80 -7.89
CA ASN A 30 -3.61 -5.51 -8.06
C ASN A 30 -3.16 -6.27 -6.80
N ARG A 31 -3.78 -6.01 -5.65
CA ARG A 31 -3.55 -6.74 -4.39
C ARG A 31 -4.59 -7.83 -4.14
N GLY A 32 -5.54 -8.01 -5.05
CA GLY A 32 -6.66 -8.95 -4.94
C GLY A 32 -7.83 -8.43 -4.10
N ILE A 33 -7.95 -7.11 -3.91
CA ILE A 33 -9.04 -6.45 -3.19
C ILE A 33 -9.92 -5.79 -4.24
N GLN A 34 -11.04 -6.43 -4.57
CA GLN A 34 -11.83 -6.10 -5.76
C GLN A 34 -13.28 -5.75 -5.45
N SER A 35 -13.88 -6.38 -4.45
CA SER A 35 -15.26 -6.09 -4.09
C SER A 35 -15.37 -4.80 -3.28
N LYS A 36 -16.55 -4.15 -3.34
CA LYS A 36 -16.82 -2.93 -2.56
C LYS A 36 -16.64 -3.17 -1.06
N ASP A 37 -17.08 -4.33 -0.56
CA ASP A 37 -16.97 -4.69 0.85
C ASP A 37 -15.52 -4.95 1.26
N GLU A 38 -14.72 -5.57 0.40
CA GLU A 38 -13.28 -5.76 0.63
C GLU A 38 -12.53 -4.42 0.68
N VAL A 39 -12.85 -3.50 -0.23
CA VAL A 39 -12.26 -2.15 -0.25
C VAL A 39 -12.64 -1.39 1.02
N GLU A 40 -13.93 -1.41 1.40
CA GLU A 40 -14.42 -0.76 2.62
C GLU A 40 -13.75 -1.34 3.87
N PHE A 41 -13.70 -2.66 4.00
CA PHE A 41 -13.01 -3.32 5.11
C PHE A 41 -11.51 -2.97 5.14
N PHE A 42 -10.83 -2.93 3.99
CA PHE A 42 -9.40 -2.66 3.94
C PHE A 42 -9.04 -1.22 4.36
N ILE A 43 -9.86 -0.25 3.96
CA ILE A 43 -9.65 1.18 4.21
C ILE A 43 -10.15 1.55 5.62
N ASN A 44 -11.39 1.17 5.95
CA ASN A 44 -12.13 1.62 7.13
C ASN A 44 -12.30 0.55 8.23
N GLY A 45 -11.71 -0.64 8.07
CA GLY A 45 -11.80 -1.72 9.04
C GLY A 45 -11.29 -1.32 10.44
N THR A 46 -11.96 -1.86 11.45
CA THR A 46 -11.72 -1.61 12.88
C THR A 46 -11.56 -2.92 13.65
N LEU A 47 -11.19 -2.85 14.93
CA LEU A 47 -11.08 -4.04 15.79
C LEU A 47 -12.42 -4.76 16.02
N GLU A 48 -13.56 -4.10 15.80
CA GLU A 48 -14.88 -4.76 15.85
C GLU A 48 -15.11 -5.69 14.65
N ASN A 49 -14.30 -5.55 13.60
CA ASN A 49 -14.33 -6.44 12.45
C ASN A 49 -13.42 -7.66 12.60
N LEU A 50 -12.71 -7.81 13.73
CA LEU A 50 -11.91 -9.01 13.98
C LEU A 50 -12.78 -10.26 13.98
N MET A 51 -12.24 -11.35 13.46
CA MET A 51 -12.94 -12.64 13.51
C MET A 51 -13.28 -13.07 14.94
N ASN A 52 -14.32 -13.89 15.10
CA ASN A 52 -14.65 -14.45 16.41
C ASN A 52 -13.57 -15.48 16.80
N PRO A 53 -12.91 -15.36 17.96
CA PRO A 53 -11.89 -16.32 18.37
C PRO A 53 -12.33 -17.79 18.38
N SER A 54 -13.59 -18.05 18.74
CA SER A 54 -14.19 -19.39 18.75
C SER A 54 -14.39 -20.01 17.35
N ASP A 55 -14.02 -19.29 16.29
CA ASP A 55 -13.95 -19.82 14.93
C ASP A 55 -12.62 -20.55 14.67
N LEU A 56 -11.60 -20.35 15.51
CA LEU A 56 -10.41 -21.18 15.55
C LEU A 56 -10.69 -22.41 16.43
N SER A 57 -10.38 -23.59 15.91
CA SER A 57 -10.59 -24.85 16.61
C SER A 57 -9.82 -24.91 17.93
N ASP A 58 -10.41 -25.58 18.91
CA ASP A 58 -9.93 -25.73 20.29
C ASP A 58 -9.70 -24.44 21.10
N VAL A 59 -10.03 -23.24 20.59
CA VAL A 59 -9.92 -22.01 21.39
C VAL A 59 -10.78 -22.08 22.65
N ASP A 60 -12.06 -22.46 22.51
CA ASP A 60 -12.96 -22.58 23.66
C ASP A 60 -12.48 -23.65 24.66
N LYS A 61 -11.92 -24.76 24.15
CA LYS A 61 -11.34 -25.84 24.96
C LYS A 61 -10.11 -25.35 25.75
N GLY A 62 -9.24 -24.57 25.11
CA GLY A 62 -8.10 -23.92 25.75
C GLY A 62 -8.51 -22.93 26.84
N VAL A 63 -9.53 -22.10 26.56
CA VAL A 63 -10.10 -21.15 27.54
C VAL A 63 -10.64 -21.88 28.77
N GLU A 64 -11.44 -22.93 28.57
CA GLU A 64 -11.99 -23.74 29.67
C GLU A 64 -10.87 -24.33 30.54
N ARG A 65 -9.79 -24.81 29.92
CA ARG A 65 -8.65 -25.38 30.65
C ARG A 65 -7.86 -24.34 31.44
N ILE A 66 -7.71 -23.12 30.91
CA ILE A 66 -7.07 -22.00 31.62
C ILE A 66 -7.93 -21.56 32.82
N LEU A 67 -9.25 -21.47 32.66
CA LEU A 67 -10.15 -21.13 33.76
C LEU A 67 -10.12 -22.20 34.86
N LYS A 68 -10.07 -23.47 34.49
CA LYS A 68 -9.88 -24.57 35.45
C LYS A 68 -8.54 -24.47 36.20
N ALA A 69 -7.46 -24.11 35.52
CA ALA A 69 -6.17 -23.87 36.16
C ALA A 69 -6.27 -22.74 37.20
N LYS A 70 -6.96 -21.66 36.86
CA LYS A 70 -7.23 -20.54 37.79
C LYS A 70 -8.04 -20.99 39.01
N GLU A 71 -9.13 -21.73 38.81
CA GLU A 71 -9.97 -22.25 39.90
C GLU A 71 -9.21 -23.19 40.84
N ASN A 72 -8.33 -24.02 40.30
CA ASN A 72 -7.53 -24.98 41.06
C ASN A 72 -6.22 -24.39 41.62
N ASN A 73 -5.95 -23.10 41.38
CA ASN A 73 -4.69 -22.44 41.74
C ASN A 73 -3.44 -23.17 41.18
N GLU A 74 -3.58 -23.76 39.99
CA GLU A 74 -2.53 -24.44 39.24
C GLU A 74 -1.50 -23.44 38.70
N THR A 75 -0.25 -23.88 38.54
CA THR A 75 0.80 -23.07 37.91
C THR A 75 0.82 -23.31 36.40
N ILE A 76 0.59 -22.24 35.64
CA ILE A 76 0.69 -22.23 34.18
C ILE A 76 2.12 -21.84 33.78
N TRP A 77 2.71 -22.57 32.84
CA TRP A 77 3.98 -22.24 32.21
C TRP A 77 3.79 -21.82 30.76
N ILE A 78 4.29 -20.65 30.39
CA ILE A 78 4.38 -20.23 29.00
C ILE A 78 5.70 -20.73 28.42
N TYR A 79 5.65 -21.55 27.38
CA TYR A 79 6.83 -22.02 26.68
C TYR A 79 6.90 -21.30 25.33
N GLY A 80 7.87 -20.41 25.14
CA GLY A 80 8.02 -19.65 23.90
C GLY A 80 9.24 -20.03 23.07
N ASP A 81 9.44 -19.30 21.97
CA ASP A 81 10.65 -19.35 21.16
C ASP A 81 11.57 -18.13 21.41
N TYR A 82 12.82 -18.23 20.95
CA TYR A 82 13.87 -17.21 21.15
C TYR A 82 13.84 -16.05 20.14
N ASP A 83 13.01 -16.13 19.09
CA ASP A 83 12.83 -15.02 18.17
C ASP A 83 11.84 -13.96 18.70
N VAL A 84 11.63 -12.89 17.94
CA VAL A 84 10.81 -11.76 18.41
C VAL A 84 9.34 -12.15 18.53
N ASP A 85 8.83 -13.05 17.70
CA ASP A 85 7.44 -13.48 17.78
C ASP A 85 7.24 -14.36 19.02
N GLY A 86 8.14 -15.31 19.27
CA GLY A 86 8.18 -16.09 20.51
C GLY A 86 8.33 -15.23 21.78
N ILE A 87 9.24 -14.26 21.78
CA ILE A 87 9.47 -13.31 22.89
C ILE A 87 8.20 -12.48 23.17
N THR A 88 7.58 -11.92 22.13
CA THR A 88 6.41 -11.07 22.28
C THR A 88 5.17 -11.87 22.67
N SER A 89 5.00 -13.08 22.13
CA SER A 89 3.96 -14.03 22.52
C SER A 89 4.07 -14.42 23.99
N THR A 90 5.29 -14.74 24.44
CA THR A 90 5.57 -15.08 25.84
C THR A 90 5.23 -13.92 26.76
N SER A 91 5.67 -12.72 26.40
CA SER A 91 5.43 -11.49 27.16
C SER A 91 3.93 -11.17 27.26
N LEU A 92 3.22 -11.30 26.14
CA LEU A 92 1.77 -11.10 26.04
C LEU A 92 1.01 -12.05 26.98
N CYS A 93 1.24 -13.36 26.86
CA CYS A 93 0.58 -14.37 27.68
C CYS A 93 0.90 -14.20 29.17
N TYR A 94 2.17 -13.96 29.50
CA TYR A 94 2.59 -13.73 30.88
C TYR A 94 1.87 -12.54 31.50
N LEU A 95 1.88 -11.38 30.83
CA LEU A 95 1.26 -10.17 31.36
C LEU A 95 -0.26 -10.29 31.49
N ALA A 96 -0.93 -10.86 30.48
CA ALA A 96 -2.38 -10.99 30.48
C ALA A 96 -2.86 -11.98 31.54
N LEU A 97 -2.24 -13.16 31.67
CA LEU A 97 -2.64 -14.15 32.67
C LEU A 97 -2.31 -13.68 34.10
N LYS A 98 -1.17 -13.01 34.30
CA LYS A 98 -0.80 -12.43 35.60
C LYS A 98 -1.79 -11.35 36.04
N GLU A 99 -2.28 -10.54 35.12
CA GLU A 99 -3.32 -9.55 35.41
C GLU A 99 -4.65 -10.19 35.83
N LEU A 100 -4.94 -11.40 35.33
CA LEU A 100 -6.08 -12.19 35.77
C LEU A 100 -5.83 -12.95 37.08
N GLU A 101 -4.74 -12.63 37.80
CA GLU A 101 -4.33 -13.25 39.08
C GLU A 101 -4.04 -14.75 38.96
N ILE A 102 -3.56 -15.20 37.80
CA ILE A 102 -3.16 -16.58 37.56
C ILE A 102 -1.66 -16.76 37.86
N ASN A 103 -1.31 -17.84 38.56
CA ASN A 103 0.09 -18.21 38.80
C ASN A 103 0.74 -18.61 37.48
N VAL A 104 1.60 -17.73 36.96
CA VAL A 104 2.25 -17.92 35.66
C VAL A 104 3.76 -17.79 35.77
N LYS A 105 4.47 -18.76 35.18
CA LYS A 105 5.91 -18.75 34.92
C LYS A 105 6.13 -18.87 33.41
N TYR A 106 7.35 -18.66 32.94
CA TYR A 106 7.69 -18.84 31.53
C TYR A 106 9.06 -19.49 31.36
N TYR A 107 9.25 -20.14 30.21
CA TYR A 107 10.49 -20.76 29.78
C TYR A 107 10.75 -20.37 28.32
N ILE A 108 12.00 -20.02 28.03
CA ILE A 108 12.47 -19.72 26.67
C ILE A 108 13.73 -20.57 26.45
N PRO A 109 13.77 -21.41 25.41
CA PRO A 109 14.93 -22.25 25.13
C PRO A 109 16.12 -21.41 24.68
N LEU A 110 17.34 -21.86 25.01
CA LEU A 110 18.54 -21.32 24.38
C LEU A 110 18.66 -21.83 22.94
N ARG A 111 19.29 -21.06 22.06
CA ARG A 111 19.45 -21.43 20.65
C ARG A 111 20.21 -22.75 20.44
N ASP A 112 21.14 -23.07 21.34
CA ASP A 112 21.93 -24.30 21.32
C ASP A 112 21.11 -25.55 21.70
N GLU A 113 19.98 -25.37 22.40
CA GLU A 113 19.03 -26.45 22.72
C GLU A 113 18.21 -26.88 21.48
N GLY A 114 18.32 -26.13 20.38
CA GLY A 114 17.57 -26.34 19.17
C GLY A 114 16.24 -25.59 19.15
N TYR A 115 15.48 -25.78 18.07
CA TYR A 115 14.18 -25.13 17.89
C TYR A 115 13.05 -26.02 18.41
N GLY A 116 12.11 -25.42 19.16
CA GLY A 116 10.89 -26.07 19.65
C GLY A 116 10.98 -26.66 21.06
N LEU A 117 10.01 -27.52 21.38
CA LEU A 117 9.94 -28.22 22.67
C LEU A 117 11.09 -29.22 22.83
N ASN A 118 11.64 -29.32 24.05
CA ASN A 118 12.56 -30.38 24.42
C ASN A 118 12.16 -31.06 25.74
N LYS A 119 12.50 -32.34 25.89
CA LYS A 119 12.05 -33.15 27.04
C LYS A 119 12.69 -32.73 28.36
N ASP A 120 13.91 -32.20 28.32
CA ASP A 120 14.62 -31.76 29.54
C ASP A 120 13.96 -30.52 30.14
N ALA A 121 13.54 -29.57 29.30
CA ALA A 121 12.76 -28.42 29.71
C ALA A 121 11.39 -28.82 30.29
N LEU A 122 10.73 -29.83 29.71
CA LEU A 122 9.47 -30.36 30.25
C LEU A 122 9.65 -31.01 31.63
N ASN A 123 10.75 -31.76 31.83
CA ASN A 123 11.09 -32.33 33.13
C ASN A 123 11.32 -31.21 34.16
N TYR A 124 12.11 -30.19 33.80
CA TYR A 124 12.36 -29.02 34.65
C TYR A 124 11.06 -28.30 35.04
N ILE A 125 10.16 -28.05 34.07
CA ILE A 125 8.86 -27.42 34.33
C ILE A 125 8.03 -28.24 35.33
N LYS A 126 8.05 -29.58 35.19
CA LYS A 126 7.35 -30.47 36.13
C LYS A 126 7.93 -30.40 37.53
N GLU A 127 9.25 -30.43 37.65
CA GLU A 127 9.97 -30.33 38.93
C GLU A 127 9.68 -29.01 39.64
N GLU A 128 9.52 -27.93 38.87
CA GLU A 128 9.16 -26.59 39.37
C GLU A 128 7.66 -26.39 39.65
N GLY A 129 6.88 -27.49 39.64
CA GLY A 129 5.46 -27.49 39.99
C GLY A 129 4.51 -27.11 38.85
N GLY A 130 4.92 -27.24 37.60
CA GLY A 130 4.06 -27.01 36.44
C GLY A 130 2.88 -27.98 36.35
N ASN A 131 1.69 -27.44 36.04
CA ASN A 131 0.46 -28.20 35.84
C ASN A 131 -0.06 -28.12 34.40
N LEU A 132 0.06 -26.95 33.80
CA LEU A 132 -0.40 -26.64 32.45
C LEU A 132 0.70 -25.89 31.71
N ILE A 133 1.02 -26.33 30.50
CA ILE A 133 1.92 -25.62 29.59
C ILE A 133 1.09 -24.98 28.48
N ILE A 134 1.34 -23.71 28.20
CA ILE A 134 0.86 -23.03 26.99
C ILE A 134 2.08 -22.76 26.14
N THR A 135 2.20 -23.47 25.01
CA THR A 135 3.24 -23.16 24.03
C THR A 135 2.78 -22.00 23.17
N VAL A 136 3.71 -21.10 22.88
CA VAL A 136 3.49 -19.95 22.00
C VAL A 136 4.55 -19.97 20.91
N ASP A 137 4.10 -19.82 19.66
CA ASP A 137 4.95 -19.79 18.47
C ASP A 137 5.79 -21.07 18.25
N CYS A 138 5.36 -22.18 18.86
CA CYS A 138 5.99 -23.48 18.70
C CYS A 138 5.05 -24.62 19.13
N GLY A 139 5.46 -25.86 18.85
CA GLY A 139 4.85 -27.07 19.38
C GLY A 139 4.00 -27.88 18.40
N ILE A 140 3.59 -27.32 17.24
CA ILE A 140 2.73 -28.03 16.29
C ILE A 140 3.35 -29.31 15.74
N SER A 141 4.68 -29.39 15.66
CA SER A 141 5.42 -30.55 15.18
C SER A 141 5.94 -31.47 16.29
N SER A 142 5.71 -31.15 17.56
CA SER A 142 6.38 -31.78 18.72
C SER A 142 5.58 -32.94 19.32
N ILE A 143 5.24 -33.96 18.51
CA ILE A 143 4.41 -35.09 18.94
C ILE A 143 5.02 -35.82 20.14
N SER A 144 6.31 -36.16 20.08
CA SER A 144 6.98 -36.96 21.12
C SER A 144 7.14 -36.22 22.44
N GLU A 145 7.28 -34.90 22.37
CA GLU A 145 7.40 -34.02 23.53
C GLU A 145 6.03 -33.82 24.19
N VAL A 146 4.95 -33.73 23.41
CA VAL A 146 3.59 -33.63 23.94
C VAL A 146 3.16 -34.94 24.61
N GLU A 147 3.51 -36.09 24.04
CA GLU A 147 3.32 -37.40 24.69
C GLU A 147 4.09 -37.49 26.02
N HIS A 148 5.33 -36.99 26.06
CA HIS A 148 6.13 -36.93 27.28
C HIS A 148 5.51 -36.00 28.33
N CYS A 149 5.01 -34.82 27.92
CA CYS A 149 4.28 -33.89 28.79
C CYS A 149 3.05 -34.56 29.44
N ASN A 150 2.27 -35.29 28.63
CA ASN A 150 1.12 -36.04 29.10
C ASN A 150 1.53 -37.16 30.08
N ALA A 151 2.63 -37.86 29.80
CA ALA A 151 3.16 -38.90 30.70
C ALA A 151 3.64 -38.34 32.05
N LEU A 152 4.11 -37.08 32.09
CA LEU A 152 4.42 -36.35 33.31
C LEU A 152 3.16 -35.85 34.05
N GLY A 153 1.96 -36.08 33.52
CA GLY A 153 0.69 -35.65 34.09
C GLY A 153 0.50 -34.13 34.05
N MET A 154 1.01 -33.47 33.01
CA MET A 154 0.74 -32.06 32.71
C MET A 154 -0.11 -31.96 31.45
N ASP A 155 -1.04 -31.01 31.42
CA ASP A 155 -1.76 -30.69 30.19
C ASP A 155 -0.95 -29.70 29.34
N MET A 156 -1.16 -29.72 28.02
CA MET A 156 -0.57 -28.75 27.11
C MET A 156 -1.62 -28.11 26.20
N ILE A 157 -1.60 -26.78 26.09
CA ILE A 157 -2.30 -25.99 25.08
C ILE A 157 -1.25 -25.51 24.09
N ILE A 158 -1.46 -25.74 22.80
CA ILE A 158 -0.56 -25.30 21.74
C ILE A 158 -1.17 -24.07 21.06
N THR A 159 -0.42 -22.97 21.02
CA THR A 159 -0.74 -21.81 20.17
C THR A 159 0.40 -21.59 19.20
N ASP A 160 0.17 -21.91 17.92
CA ASP A 160 1.22 -21.98 16.91
C ASP A 160 0.63 -21.58 15.54
N HIS A 161 1.49 -21.13 14.62
CA HIS A 161 1.14 -20.71 13.27
C HIS A 161 1.96 -21.40 12.16
N HIS A 162 2.92 -22.25 12.55
CA HIS A 162 3.73 -23.02 11.62
C HIS A 162 2.91 -24.01 10.78
N GLU A 163 3.50 -24.47 9.66
CA GLU A 163 2.88 -25.45 8.75
C GLU A 163 2.61 -26.79 9.45
N ILE A 164 1.42 -27.34 9.20
CA ILE A 164 1.00 -28.63 9.75
C ILE A 164 1.41 -29.72 8.76
N ASN A 165 2.60 -30.28 8.96
CA ASN A 165 3.19 -31.29 8.05
C ASN A 165 2.97 -32.75 8.49
N ASN A 166 2.53 -32.95 9.73
CA ASN A 166 2.36 -34.27 10.36
C ASN A 166 0.97 -34.37 11.01
N GLU A 167 0.68 -35.53 11.61
CA GLU A 167 -0.47 -35.67 12.52
C GLU A 167 -0.38 -34.65 13.66
N LEU A 168 -1.54 -34.17 14.12
CA LEU A 168 -1.62 -33.23 15.22
C LEU A 168 -1.12 -33.89 16.51
N PRO A 169 -0.25 -33.21 17.30
CA PRO A 169 0.23 -33.75 18.56
C PRO A 169 -0.92 -33.98 19.55
N PRO A 170 -0.85 -34.96 20.46
CA PRO A 170 -1.95 -35.30 21.36
C PRO A 170 -2.08 -34.32 22.55
N ALA A 171 -2.16 -33.01 22.27
CA ALA A 171 -2.27 -31.95 23.25
C ALA A 171 -3.72 -31.77 23.76
N HIS A 172 -3.88 -31.10 24.90
CA HIS A 172 -5.20 -30.78 25.44
C HIS A 172 -5.98 -29.88 24.47
N ALA A 173 -5.35 -28.88 23.88
CA ALA A 173 -5.95 -28.01 22.87
C ALA A 173 -4.88 -27.56 21.86
N ILE A 174 -5.24 -27.44 20.58
CA ILE A 174 -4.30 -27.02 19.52
C ILE A 174 -4.91 -25.87 18.73
N ILE A 175 -4.42 -24.67 18.92
CA ILE A 175 -4.93 -23.47 18.28
C ILE A 175 -3.91 -23.10 17.22
N ASN A 176 -4.25 -23.38 15.96
CA ASN A 176 -3.44 -23.02 14.81
C ASN A 176 -4.34 -22.55 13.66
N PRO A 177 -4.09 -21.36 13.06
CA PRO A 177 -4.92 -20.80 12.00
C PRO A 177 -4.92 -21.62 10.70
N LYS A 178 -3.95 -22.51 10.52
CA LYS A 178 -3.81 -23.39 9.35
C LYS A 178 -4.54 -24.73 9.50
N ARG A 179 -5.23 -24.97 10.61
CA ARG A 179 -6.11 -26.13 10.77
C ARG A 179 -7.27 -26.08 9.76
N GLU A 180 -7.51 -27.19 9.06
CA GLU A 180 -8.58 -27.29 8.07
C GLU A 180 -9.99 -27.37 8.69
N ASP A 181 -10.09 -27.72 9.97
CA ASP A 181 -11.37 -27.77 10.70
C ASP A 181 -11.77 -26.43 11.36
N ASN A 182 -10.99 -25.37 11.16
CA ASN A 182 -11.36 -24.01 11.56
C ASN A 182 -12.62 -23.54 10.80
N LYS A 183 -13.51 -22.79 11.47
CA LYS A 183 -14.71 -22.22 10.83
C LYS A 183 -14.38 -21.02 9.94
N ASN A 184 -13.27 -20.34 10.22
CA ASN A 184 -12.78 -19.19 9.47
C ASN A 184 -11.59 -19.58 8.58
N SER A 185 -11.43 -18.93 7.43
CA SER A 185 -10.40 -19.22 6.44
C SER A 185 -9.11 -18.40 6.57
N TYR A 186 -8.97 -17.52 7.57
CA TYR A 186 -7.78 -16.69 7.74
C TYR A 186 -6.61 -17.49 8.34
N LYS A 187 -5.59 -17.77 7.52
CA LYS A 187 -4.46 -18.67 7.85
C LYS A 187 -3.16 -17.96 8.27
N TYR A 188 -3.15 -16.63 8.33
CA TYR A 188 -1.90 -15.84 8.30
C TYR A 188 -1.50 -15.20 9.62
N PHE A 189 -2.12 -15.54 10.76
CA PHE A 189 -1.67 -15.00 12.04
C PHE A 189 -0.19 -15.34 12.29
N ALA A 190 0.52 -14.41 12.91
CA ALA A 190 1.78 -14.70 13.60
C ALA A 190 1.50 -15.56 14.86
N GLY A 191 2.54 -16.13 15.47
CA GLY A 191 2.48 -16.76 16.79
C GLY A 191 1.83 -15.84 17.83
N VAL A 192 2.27 -14.58 17.93
CA VAL A 192 1.70 -13.59 18.87
C VAL A 192 0.24 -13.26 18.55
N GLY A 193 -0.12 -13.27 17.27
CA GLY A 193 -1.50 -13.08 16.82
C GLY A 193 -2.39 -14.25 17.25
N THR A 194 -1.89 -15.48 17.11
CA THR A 194 -2.59 -16.70 17.52
C THR A 194 -2.79 -16.75 19.03
N ALA A 195 -1.74 -16.44 19.80
CA ALA A 195 -1.82 -16.32 21.26
C ALA A 195 -2.79 -15.21 21.70
N PHE A 196 -2.81 -14.06 20.99
CA PHE A 196 -3.77 -12.99 21.22
C PHE A 196 -5.22 -13.45 21.03
N MET A 197 -5.51 -14.28 20.01
CA MET A 197 -6.87 -14.79 19.80
C MET A 197 -7.35 -15.68 20.95
N LEU A 198 -6.49 -16.54 21.50
CA LEU A 198 -6.80 -17.31 22.71
C LEU A 198 -7.11 -16.40 23.91
N LEU A 199 -6.29 -15.37 24.14
CA LEU A 199 -6.51 -14.42 25.22
C LEU A 199 -7.74 -13.55 24.99
N LEU A 200 -8.04 -13.16 23.76
CA LEU A 200 -9.26 -12.43 23.41
C LEU A 200 -10.50 -13.26 23.74
N ALA A 201 -10.48 -14.57 23.47
CA ALA A 201 -11.55 -15.49 23.85
C ALA A 201 -11.71 -15.58 25.39
N LEU A 202 -10.59 -15.72 26.10
CA LEU A 202 -10.55 -15.76 27.57
C LEU A 202 -11.12 -14.48 28.19
N TYR A 203 -10.67 -13.31 27.73
CA TYR A 203 -11.15 -12.02 28.21
C TYR A 203 -12.62 -11.78 27.84
N LYS A 204 -13.07 -12.24 26.66
CA LYS A 204 -14.49 -12.19 26.27
C LYS A 204 -15.35 -13.06 27.19
N LYS A 205 -14.88 -14.26 27.56
CA LYS A 205 -15.58 -15.16 28.51
C LYS A 205 -15.72 -14.54 29.90
N LEU A 206 -14.79 -13.67 30.29
CA LEU A 206 -14.76 -12.94 31.56
C LEU A 206 -15.42 -11.55 31.50
N ASP A 207 -16.06 -11.18 30.38
CA ASP A 207 -16.65 -9.85 30.14
C ASP A 207 -15.65 -8.68 30.24
N LYS A 208 -14.39 -8.94 29.87
CA LYS A 208 -13.26 -7.99 29.91
C LYS A 208 -12.66 -7.70 28.53
N LYS A 209 -13.39 -7.96 27.44
CA LYS A 209 -12.91 -7.84 26.04
C LYS A 209 -12.06 -6.58 25.79
N ASN A 210 -12.50 -5.42 26.28
CA ASN A 210 -11.81 -4.15 26.01
C ASN A 210 -10.43 -4.03 26.68
N GLU A 211 -10.17 -4.77 27.76
CA GLU A 211 -8.91 -4.70 28.51
C GLU A 211 -7.74 -5.35 27.75
N ILE A 212 -7.99 -6.32 26.87
CA ILE A 212 -6.93 -7.01 26.10
C ILE A 212 -6.34 -6.13 24.99
N TYR A 213 -7.06 -5.11 24.52
CA TYR A 213 -6.59 -4.27 23.41
C TYR A 213 -5.41 -3.36 23.76
N LYS A 214 -5.08 -3.22 25.05
CA LYS A 214 -3.89 -2.47 25.49
C LYS A 214 -2.56 -3.17 25.18
N TYR A 215 -2.59 -4.46 24.85
CA TYR A 215 -1.40 -5.25 24.51
C TYR A 215 -1.07 -5.25 23.01
N LEU A 216 -1.85 -4.53 22.18
CA LEU A 216 -1.68 -4.59 20.73
C LEU A 216 -0.35 -4.01 20.24
N ASP A 217 0.34 -3.20 21.03
CA ASP A 217 1.71 -2.78 20.73
C ASP A 217 2.69 -3.97 20.74
N ILE A 218 2.58 -4.88 21.70
CA ILE A 218 3.35 -6.14 21.75
C ILE A 218 2.98 -7.03 20.56
N VAL A 219 1.67 -7.19 20.29
CA VAL A 219 1.17 -7.99 19.15
C VAL A 219 1.71 -7.46 17.82
N ALA A 220 1.72 -6.13 17.63
CA ALA A 220 2.24 -5.53 16.41
C ALA A 220 3.75 -5.74 16.24
N ILE A 221 4.54 -5.70 17.32
CA ILE A 221 5.98 -5.96 17.25
C ILE A 221 6.25 -7.38 16.76
N GLY A 222 5.64 -8.40 17.36
CA GLY A 222 5.83 -9.79 16.94
C GLY A 222 5.34 -10.02 15.51
N THR A 223 4.12 -9.57 15.20
CA THR A 223 3.52 -9.73 13.85
C THR A 223 4.38 -9.11 12.74
N ILE A 224 4.96 -7.92 12.97
CA ILE A 224 5.85 -7.30 11.98
C ILE A 224 7.19 -8.03 11.90
N ALA A 225 7.73 -8.47 13.04
CA ALA A 225 9.03 -9.15 13.10
C ALA A 225 9.02 -10.53 12.43
N ASP A 226 7.87 -11.21 12.45
CA ASP A 226 7.64 -12.52 11.82
C ASP A 226 7.38 -12.44 10.30
N ILE A 227 7.26 -11.21 9.75
CA ILE A 227 7.12 -10.99 8.28
C ILE A 227 5.88 -11.72 7.70
N VAL A 228 4.81 -11.88 8.49
CA VAL A 228 3.54 -12.41 7.99
C VAL A 228 2.79 -11.38 7.13
N PRO A 229 1.88 -11.82 6.23
CA PRO A 229 1.08 -10.91 5.42
C PRO A 229 0.32 -9.88 6.26
N LEU A 230 0.53 -8.60 5.99
CA LEU A 230 -0.21 -7.47 6.58
C LEU A 230 -1.51 -7.20 5.81
N LYS A 231 -2.37 -8.21 5.80
CA LYS A 231 -3.73 -8.21 5.25
C LYS A 231 -4.71 -8.69 6.33
N GLY A 232 -6.01 -8.52 6.11
CA GLY A 232 -7.04 -9.06 7.01
C GLY A 232 -6.83 -8.70 8.47
N GLU A 233 -6.88 -9.71 9.33
CA GLU A 233 -6.75 -9.60 10.79
C GLU A 233 -5.41 -8.97 11.21
N ASN A 234 -4.28 -9.41 10.65
CA ASN A 234 -2.96 -8.86 11.00
C ASN A 234 -2.87 -7.37 10.74
N ARG A 235 -3.48 -6.90 9.64
CA ARG A 235 -3.49 -5.47 9.30
C ARG A 235 -4.22 -4.67 10.37
N LEU A 236 -5.36 -5.15 10.88
CA LEU A 236 -6.13 -4.48 11.93
C LEU A 236 -5.34 -4.42 13.24
N LEU A 237 -4.77 -5.54 13.66
CA LEU A 237 -3.96 -5.64 14.88
C LEU A 237 -2.73 -4.74 14.81
N VAL A 238 -1.98 -4.79 13.71
CA VAL A 238 -0.76 -4.00 13.50
C VAL A 238 -1.08 -2.51 13.40
N LYS A 239 -2.11 -2.12 12.63
CA LYS A 239 -2.51 -0.70 12.50
C LYS A 239 -2.78 -0.10 13.88
N ARG A 240 -3.53 -0.80 14.73
CA ARG A 240 -3.81 -0.33 16.09
C ARG A 240 -2.59 -0.39 17.01
N GLY A 241 -1.78 -1.43 16.93
CA GLY A 241 -0.59 -1.57 17.76
C GLY A 241 0.47 -0.51 17.48
N LEU A 242 0.68 -0.13 16.21
CA LEU A 242 1.57 0.97 15.83
C LEU A 242 1.14 2.31 16.43
N GLU A 243 -0.18 2.56 16.52
CA GLU A 243 -0.71 3.76 17.18
C GLU A 243 -0.44 3.79 18.69
N LEU A 244 -0.37 2.62 19.34
CA LEU A 244 -0.13 2.49 20.76
C LEU A 244 1.36 2.66 21.13
N LEU A 245 2.30 2.36 20.23
CA LEU A 245 3.74 2.40 20.51
C LEU A 245 4.23 3.74 21.10
N LYS A 246 3.74 4.86 20.57
CA LYS A 246 4.10 6.21 21.05
C LYS A 246 3.71 6.49 22.51
N SER A 247 2.74 5.73 23.03
CA SER A 247 2.19 5.87 24.38
C SER A 247 2.06 4.51 25.06
N SER A 248 3.01 3.60 24.81
CA SER A 248 2.98 2.26 25.39
C SER A 248 2.91 2.32 26.91
N LYS A 249 2.09 1.44 27.50
CA LYS A 249 1.95 1.29 28.96
C LYS A 249 3.08 0.47 29.59
N TRP A 250 3.84 -0.27 28.77
CA TRP A 250 4.91 -1.13 29.23
C TRP A 250 6.15 -0.27 29.48
N GLN A 251 6.61 -0.21 30.73
CA GLN A 251 7.67 0.71 31.11
C GLN A 251 8.97 0.47 30.33
N GLY A 252 9.38 -0.79 30.18
CA GLY A 252 10.55 -1.14 29.39
C GLY A 252 10.43 -0.73 27.92
N LEU A 253 9.28 -0.98 27.28
CA LEU A 253 9.04 -0.56 25.90
C LEU A 253 9.02 0.97 25.77
N ASN A 254 8.33 1.67 26.67
CA ASN A 254 8.28 3.13 26.68
C ASN A 254 9.69 3.76 26.81
N MET A 255 10.53 3.21 27.69
CA MET A 255 11.91 3.64 27.86
C MET A 255 12.76 3.34 26.62
N LEU A 256 12.59 2.17 26.00
CA LEU A 256 13.25 1.82 24.75
C LEU A 256 12.88 2.81 23.64
N MET A 257 11.60 3.17 23.50
CA MET A 257 11.14 4.15 22.51
C MET A 257 11.78 5.52 22.69
N LYS A 258 11.90 6.00 23.93
CA LYS A 258 12.61 7.26 24.25
C LYS A 258 14.11 7.21 23.99
N ARG A 259 14.71 6.02 24.04
CA ARG A 259 16.14 5.83 23.76
C ARG A 259 16.43 5.79 22.27
N LEU A 260 15.52 5.24 21.47
CA LEU A 260 15.71 5.02 20.03
C LEU A 260 15.27 6.20 19.16
N PHE A 261 14.34 7.04 19.64
CA PHE A 261 13.74 8.11 18.86
C PHE A 261 13.76 9.42 19.65
N GLU A 262 14.14 10.53 19.00
CA GLU A 262 14.27 11.84 19.65
C GLU A 262 12.91 12.37 20.15
N ASN A 263 11.84 12.23 19.36
CA ASN A 263 10.49 12.71 19.69
C ASN A 263 9.43 11.60 19.44
N PRO A 264 9.37 10.56 20.29
CA PRO A 264 8.49 9.41 20.06
C PRO A 264 7.00 9.74 20.18
N ILE A 265 6.63 10.78 20.94
CA ILE A 265 5.22 11.15 21.20
C ILE A 265 4.53 11.67 19.94
N ASP A 266 5.22 12.48 19.14
CA ASP A 266 4.70 13.09 17.92
C ASP A 266 4.96 12.25 16.67
N LYS A 267 5.68 11.14 16.82
CA LYS A 267 6.05 10.24 15.72
C LYS A 267 4.86 9.36 15.33
N LYS A 268 4.59 9.30 14.02
CA LYS A 268 3.77 8.24 13.42
C LYS A 268 4.69 7.03 13.21
N PHE A 269 4.54 6.00 14.04
CA PHE A 269 5.29 4.76 13.88
C PHE A 269 4.77 3.98 12.67
N ASP A 270 5.69 3.43 11.89
CA ASP A 270 5.40 2.56 10.77
C ASP A 270 6.06 1.19 10.94
N THR A 271 5.84 0.31 9.97
CA THR A 271 6.44 -1.03 9.96
C THR A 271 7.94 -1.01 9.73
N TYR A 272 8.51 0.07 9.18
CA TYR A 272 9.94 0.22 9.05
C TYR A 272 10.58 0.45 10.42
N ASP A 273 10.00 1.32 11.25
CA ASP A 273 10.46 1.55 12.62
C ASP A 273 10.50 0.24 13.41
N VAL A 274 9.44 -0.57 13.29
CA VAL A 274 9.39 -1.86 13.98
C VAL A 274 10.36 -2.86 13.36
N GLY A 275 10.26 -3.14 12.06
CA GLY A 275 11.01 -4.21 11.40
C GLY A 275 12.52 -3.96 11.29
N PHE A 276 12.96 -2.70 11.21
CA PHE A 276 14.37 -2.35 10.98
C PHE A 276 15.07 -1.65 12.15
N ILE A 277 14.32 -1.14 13.14
CA ILE A 277 14.92 -0.47 14.32
C ILE A 277 14.63 -1.25 15.59
N ILE A 278 13.35 -1.55 15.88
CA ILE A 278 12.93 -2.16 17.15
C ILE A 278 13.19 -3.67 17.17
N ALA A 279 12.60 -4.43 16.24
CA ALA A 279 12.71 -5.89 16.18
C ALA A 279 14.17 -6.40 16.09
N PRO A 280 15.09 -5.75 15.36
CA PRO A 280 16.50 -6.16 15.34
C PRO A 280 17.19 -6.14 16.70
N ILE A 281 16.75 -5.29 17.63
CA ILE A 281 17.31 -5.20 18.99
C ILE A 281 16.99 -6.47 19.79
N PHE A 282 15.73 -6.91 19.73
CA PHE A 282 15.28 -8.13 20.38
C PHE A 282 15.87 -9.37 19.70
N ASN A 283 15.89 -9.40 18.37
CA ASN A 283 16.52 -10.47 17.58
C ASN A 283 18.03 -10.62 17.87
N ALA A 284 18.72 -9.54 18.25
CA ALA A 284 20.13 -9.63 18.58
C ALA A 284 20.38 -10.45 19.85
N ALA A 285 19.47 -10.37 20.83
CA ALA A 285 19.53 -11.17 22.06
C ALA A 285 19.47 -12.66 21.73
N GLY A 286 18.43 -13.13 21.02
CA GLY A 286 18.31 -14.55 20.65
C GLY A 286 19.39 -15.06 19.67
N ARG A 287 20.14 -14.16 19.01
CA ARG A 287 21.25 -14.55 18.11
C ARG A 287 22.61 -14.66 18.78
N LEU A 288 22.85 -13.88 19.82
CA LEU A 288 24.15 -13.74 20.46
C LEU A 288 24.18 -14.24 21.91
N GLU A 289 23.02 -14.31 22.59
CA GLU A 289 22.92 -14.63 24.02
C GLU A 289 21.50 -15.11 24.39
N ASP A 290 21.04 -14.79 25.61
CA ASP A 290 19.79 -15.25 26.20
C ASP A 290 18.60 -14.34 25.82
N ALA A 291 17.64 -14.91 25.10
CA ALA A 291 16.40 -14.25 24.70
C ALA A 291 15.53 -13.81 25.89
N LYS A 292 15.75 -14.37 27.08
CA LYS A 292 15.05 -14.01 28.33
C LYS A 292 15.15 -12.52 28.66
N MET A 293 16.27 -11.87 28.34
CA MET A 293 16.47 -10.44 28.57
C MET A 293 15.41 -9.58 27.87
N ALA A 294 14.97 -10.01 26.68
CA ALA A 294 13.95 -9.30 25.92
C ALA A 294 12.57 -9.43 26.59
N VAL A 295 12.19 -10.63 27.04
CA VAL A 295 10.94 -10.84 27.79
C VAL A 295 10.97 -10.07 29.10
N GLU A 296 12.08 -10.11 29.85
CA GLU A 296 12.24 -9.33 31.08
C GLU A 296 12.03 -7.83 30.86
N LEU A 297 12.47 -7.28 29.73
CA LEU A 297 12.23 -5.88 29.40
C LEU A 297 10.74 -5.58 29.20
N PHE A 298 10.01 -6.45 28.51
CA PHE A 298 8.56 -6.26 28.29
C PHE A 298 7.77 -6.33 29.60
N VAL A 299 8.15 -7.23 30.52
CA VAL A 299 7.35 -7.52 31.72
C VAL A 299 7.76 -6.74 32.96
N SER A 300 8.95 -6.10 32.96
CA SER A 300 9.45 -5.35 34.10
C SER A 300 8.79 -3.97 34.26
N ASN A 301 8.52 -3.62 35.52
CA ASN A 301 8.08 -2.29 35.95
C ASN A 301 9.18 -1.51 36.71
N CYS A 302 10.39 -2.09 36.84
CA CYS A 302 11.48 -1.49 37.58
C CYS A 302 12.37 -0.66 36.63
N HIS A 303 12.45 0.64 36.85
CA HIS A 303 13.17 1.57 35.97
C HIS A 303 14.65 1.21 35.84
N ILE A 304 15.30 0.86 36.96
CA ILE A 304 16.72 0.49 36.97
C ILE A 304 16.95 -0.80 36.19
N THR A 305 16.03 -1.77 36.29
CA THR A 305 16.12 -3.04 35.56
C THR A 305 15.92 -2.79 34.07
N CYS A 306 14.92 -2.01 33.70
CA CYS A 306 14.65 -1.64 32.30
C CYS A 306 15.85 -0.93 31.66
N ASP A 307 16.44 0.04 32.34
CA ASP A 307 17.59 0.81 31.82
C ASP A 307 18.81 -0.09 31.53
N LYS A 308 19.11 -1.02 32.44
CA LYS A 308 20.17 -2.03 32.25
C LYS A 308 19.90 -2.94 31.06
N LEU A 309 18.70 -3.52 30.98
CA LEU A 309 18.31 -4.41 29.88
C LEU A 309 18.34 -3.68 28.54
N ILE A 310 17.87 -2.43 28.47
CA ILE A 310 17.93 -1.61 27.26
C ILE A 310 19.37 -1.39 26.81
N TYR A 311 20.27 -1.06 27.75
CA TYR A 311 21.69 -0.86 27.44
C TYR A 311 22.32 -2.13 26.88
N GLU A 312 22.08 -3.28 27.51
CA GLU A 312 22.61 -4.57 27.07
C GLU A 312 22.07 -4.98 25.69
N LEU A 313 20.75 -4.88 25.49
CA LEU A 313 20.12 -5.20 24.20
C LEU A 313 20.63 -4.31 23.05
N ILE A 314 20.82 -3.00 23.29
CA ILE A 314 21.37 -2.08 22.28
C ILE A 314 22.83 -2.41 21.96
N ASN A 315 23.63 -2.76 22.97
CA ASN A 315 25.02 -3.17 22.77
C ASN A 315 25.10 -4.46 21.95
N LYS A 316 24.30 -5.48 22.26
CA LYS A 316 24.24 -6.73 21.48
C LYS A 316 23.80 -6.49 20.04
N ASN A 317 22.83 -5.61 19.84
CA ASN A 317 22.41 -5.19 18.51
C ASN A 317 23.54 -4.49 17.72
N SER A 318 24.40 -3.76 18.41
CA SER A 318 25.58 -3.09 17.82
C SER A 318 26.67 -4.09 17.48
N GLU A 319 27.03 -4.99 18.40
CA GLU A 319 27.97 -6.11 18.17
C GLU A 319 27.53 -6.97 16.98
N ARG A 320 26.24 -7.33 16.91
CA ARG A 320 25.67 -8.06 15.77
C ARG A 320 25.87 -7.31 14.45
N LYS A 321 25.74 -5.97 14.42
CA LYS A 321 25.95 -5.16 13.20
C LYS A 321 27.41 -5.15 12.79
N GLU A 322 28.33 -5.02 13.74
CA GLU A 322 29.77 -5.05 13.46
C GLU A 322 30.19 -6.39 12.85
N ILE A 323 29.77 -7.51 13.45
CA ILE A 323 30.01 -8.86 12.91
C ILE A 323 29.40 -8.98 11.50
N GLN A 324 28.18 -8.48 11.32
CA GLN A 324 27.50 -8.52 10.03
C GLN A 324 28.26 -7.75 8.94
N GLU A 325 28.76 -6.55 9.25
CA GLU A 325 29.51 -5.72 8.32
C GLU A 325 30.86 -6.35 7.97
N GLU A 326 31.55 -6.94 8.95
CA GLU A 326 32.80 -7.66 8.71
C GLU A 326 32.61 -8.87 7.78
N ILE A 327 31.59 -9.70 8.04
CA ILE A 327 31.27 -10.87 7.20
C ILE A 327 30.84 -10.42 5.80
N LEU A 328 29.98 -9.41 5.69
CA LEU A 328 29.52 -8.90 4.40
C LEU A 328 30.68 -8.38 3.55
N LYS A 329 31.59 -7.60 4.13
CA LYS A 329 32.76 -7.08 3.44
C LYS A 329 33.63 -8.22 2.90
N LYS A 330 34.00 -9.17 3.75
CA LYS A 330 34.82 -10.33 3.34
C LYS A 330 34.13 -11.18 2.27
N ALA A 331 32.83 -11.36 2.38
CA ALA A 331 32.06 -12.11 1.39
C ALA A 331 32.05 -11.40 0.03
N ILE A 332 31.83 -10.08 0.00
CA ILE A 332 31.91 -9.28 -1.24
C ILE A 332 33.33 -9.33 -1.82
N ASP A 333 34.36 -9.12 -1.01
CA ASP A 333 35.76 -9.19 -1.45
C ASP A 333 36.07 -10.56 -2.09
N LYS A 334 35.56 -11.66 -1.53
CA LYS A 334 35.73 -13.00 -2.08
C LYS A 334 34.94 -13.20 -3.38
N ILE A 335 33.69 -12.74 -3.43
CA ILE A 335 32.86 -12.79 -4.64
C ILE A 335 33.54 -12.08 -5.80
N GLU A 336 34.03 -10.85 -5.58
CA GLU A 336 34.65 -10.04 -6.62
C GLU A 336 36.02 -10.57 -7.06
N ASN A 337 36.86 -11.05 -6.13
CA ASN A 337 38.18 -11.60 -6.46
C ASN A 337 38.13 -12.96 -7.16
N GLU A 338 37.20 -13.83 -6.75
CA GLU A 338 37.04 -15.18 -7.31
C GLU A 338 35.97 -15.23 -8.43
N LYS A 339 35.36 -14.08 -8.77
CA LYS A 339 34.31 -13.94 -9.78
C LYS A 339 33.13 -14.88 -9.56
N LEU A 340 32.75 -15.07 -8.29
CA LEU A 340 31.65 -15.97 -7.91
C LEU A 340 30.30 -15.45 -8.38
N ASP A 341 30.20 -14.17 -8.74
CA ASP A 341 29.03 -13.57 -9.35
C ASP A 341 28.85 -13.97 -10.83
N GLU A 342 29.82 -14.64 -11.46
CA GLU A 342 29.63 -15.25 -12.79
C GLU A 342 28.82 -16.57 -12.69
N ASN A 343 28.83 -17.23 -11.53
CA ASN A 343 28.08 -18.46 -11.26
C ASN A 343 26.57 -18.22 -11.11
N SER A 344 25.76 -19.28 -11.27
CA SER A 344 24.30 -19.22 -11.06
C SER A 344 23.93 -19.09 -9.58
N VAL A 345 24.73 -19.70 -8.69
CA VAL A 345 24.59 -19.66 -7.23
C VAL A 345 25.88 -19.16 -6.60
N ILE A 346 25.77 -18.17 -5.73
CA ILE A 346 26.90 -17.60 -4.98
C ILE A 346 27.12 -18.45 -3.73
N VAL A 347 28.30 -19.07 -3.61
CA VAL A 347 28.67 -19.88 -2.45
C VAL A 347 29.95 -19.32 -1.82
N VAL A 348 29.87 -18.88 -0.57
CA VAL A 348 31.00 -18.30 0.16
C VAL A 348 31.17 -19.01 1.49
N ALA A 349 32.33 -19.63 1.72
CA ALA A 349 32.68 -20.28 2.97
C ALA A 349 33.96 -19.66 3.58
N GLU A 350 33.94 -19.39 4.90
CA GLU A 350 35.07 -18.82 5.62
C GLU A 350 35.09 -19.19 7.13
N LYS A 351 36.28 -19.24 7.75
CA LYS A 351 36.48 -19.69 9.15
C LYS A 351 36.02 -18.69 10.21
N LYS A 352 35.97 -17.40 9.88
CA LYS A 352 35.63 -16.31 10.83
C LYS A 352 34.19 -15.82 10.68
N PHE A 353 33.34 -16.59 10.01
CA PHE A 353 31.92 -16.25 9.92
C PHE A 353 31.20 -16.77 11.15
N HIS A 354 30.13 -16.09 11.57
CA HIS A 354 29.36 -16.45 12.75
C HIS A 354 27.97 -16.95 12.32
N HIS A 355 27.61 -18.21 12.61
CA HIS A 355 26.36 -18.85 12.20
C HIS A 355 25.11 -18.04 12.58
N GLY A 356 25.14 -17.33 13.71
CA GLY A 356 24.05 -16.42 14.11
C GLY A 356 23.78 -15.25 13.15
N VAL A 357 24.70 -14.92 12.25
CA VAL A 357 24.70 -13.73 11.38
C VAL A 357 24.75 -14.04 9.89
N ILE A 358 25.33 -15.17 9.47
CA ILE A 358 25.50 -15.55 8.05
C ILE A 358 24.20 -15.49 7.22
N GLY A 359 23.04 -15.79 7.81
CA GLY A 359 21.76 -15.70 7.10
C GLY A 359 21.36 -14.28 6.72
N ILE A 360 21.72 -13.27 7.52
CA ILE A 360 21.47 -11.85 7.22
C ILE A 360 22.39 -11.40 6.07
N VAL A 361 23.63 -11.88 6.08
CA VAL A 361 24.60 -11.58 5.02
C VAL A 361 24.19 -12.23 3.70
N ALA A 362 23.71 -13.48 3.73
CA ALA A 362 23.17 -14.16 2.55
C ALA A 362 22.03 -13.36 1.91
N SER A 363 21.11 -12.81 2.70
CA SER A 363 20.02 -11.94 2.20
C SER A 363 20.56 -10.66 1.55
N LYS A 364 21.55 -9.98 2.16
CA LYS A 364 22.14 -8.75 1.60
C LYS A 364 22.88 -8.99 0.28
N ILE A 365 23.58 -10.13 0.17
CA ILE A 365 24.28 -10.51 -1.06
C ILE A 365 23.27 -10.89 -2.14
N LEU A 366 22.22 -11.65 -1.80
CA LEU A 366 21.12 -11.93 -2.72
C LEU A 366 20.48 -10.62 -3.22
N ASP A 367 20.23 -9.64 -2.36
CA ASP A 367 19.63 -8.37 -2.78
C ASP A 367 20.52 -7.55 -3.73
N ARG A 368 21.85 -7.65 -3.55
CA ARG A 368 22.87 -6.96 -4.37
C ARG A 368 23.06 -7.61 -5.74
N TYR A 369 23.19 -8.93 -5.79
CA TYR A 369 23.50 -9.67 -7.03
C TYR A 369 22.28 -10.31 -7.69
N TYR A 370 21.14 -10.37 -6.99
CA TYR A 370 19.90 -11.06 -7.38
C TYR A 370 20.12 -12.53 -7.80
N LYS A 371 20.91 -13.25 -7.00
CA LYS A 371 21.23 -14.67 -7.20
C LYS A 371 21.03 -15.48 -5.92
N PRO A 372 20.63 -16.76 -6.01
CA PRO A 372 20.64 -17.66 -4.85
C PRO A 372 22.02 -17.62 -4.19
N THR A 373 22.03 -17.45 -2.87
CA THR A 373 23.24 -17.15 -2.11
C THR A 373 23.33 -18.05 -0.88
N ILE A 374 24.52 -18.62 -0.68
CA ILE A 374 24.84 -19.54 0.40
C ILE A 374 26.10 -19.04 1.10
N ILE A 375 25.99 -18.75 2.40
CA ILE A 375 27.11 -18.30 3.23
C ILE A 375 27.37 -19.36 4.31
N MET A 376 28.62 -19.77 4.46
CA MET A 376 29.03 -20.85 5.36
C MET A 376 30.07 -20.40 6.39
N GLU A 377 29.84 -20.75 7.66
CA GLU A 377 30.86 -20.76 8.70
C GLU A 377 31.61 -22.09 8.66
N ILE A 378 32.93 -22.04 8.44
CA ILE A 378 33.81 -23.20 8.55
C ILE A 378 34.23 -23.33 10.01
N LYS A 379 34.02 -24.51 10.62
CA LYS A 379 34.41 -24.83 12.00
C LYS A 379 35.53 -25.88 12.02
N PRO A 380 36.81 -25.48 11.94
CA PRO A 380 37.92 -26.42 11.76
C PRO A 380 38.06 -27.46 12.88
N LEU A 381 37.70 -27.10 14.12
CA LEU A 381 37.77 -27.99 15.27
C LEU A 381 36.73 -29.12 15.22
N GLU A 382 35.57 -28.86 14.62
CA GLU A 382 34.49 -29.83 14.47
C GLU A 382 34.60 -30.61 13.14
N GLY A 383 35.43 -30.16 12.20
CA GLY A 383 35.55 -30.76 10.87
C GLY A 383 34.35 -30.49 9.94
N ILE A 384 33.46 -29.57 10.33
CA ILE A 384 32.22 -29.27 9.60
C ILE A 384 32.13 -27.80 9.19
N ALA A 385 31.25 -27.51 8.23
CA ALA A 385 30.80 -26.17 7.91
C ALA A 385 29.28 -26.06 8.10
N THR A 386 28.81 -24.96 8.66
CA THR A 386 27.38 -24.65 8.86
C THR A 386 26.97 -23.54 7.92
N ALA A 387 25.92 -23.76 7.13
CA ALA A 387 25.49 -22.87 6.06
C ALA A 387 24.12 -22.24 6.32
N SER A 388 23.94 -21.02 5.82
CA SER A 388 22.62 -20.41 5.64
C SER A 388 22.42 -20.00 4.19
N CYS A 389 21.27 -20.36 3.65
CA CYS A 389 20.91 -20.19 2.25
C CYS A 389 19.76 -19.19 2.10
N ARG A 390 19.81 -18.37 1.05
CA ARG A 390 18.73 -17.49 0.62
C ARG A 390 18.53 -17.63 -0.88
N SER A 391 17.28 -17.59 -1.31
CA SER A 391 16.92 -17.85 -2.70
C SER A 391 15.93 -16.85 -3.28
N THR A 392 15.90 -16.77 -4.61
CA THR A 392 14.93 -15.96 -5.35
C THR A 392 13.63 -16.75 -5.58
N GLU A 393 12.55 -16.08 -6.01
CA GLU A 393 11.27 -16.75 -6.35
C GLU A 393 11.44 -17.83 -7.43
N ALA A 394 12.49 -17.73 -8.26
CA ALA A 394 12.74 -18.64 -9.38
C ALA A 394 13.56 -19.88 -9.02
N PHE A 395 14.18 -19.95 -7.83
CA PHE A 395 15.03 -21.07 -7.44
C PHE A 395 14.55 -21.68 -6.12
N ASN A 396 14.02 -22.90 -6.17
CA ASN A 396 13.61 -23.60 -4.96
C ASN A 396 14.83 -24.22 -4.25
N MET A 397 15.28 -23.56 -3.17
CA MET A 397 16.47 -23.99 -2.45
C MET A 397 16.33 -25.39 -1.84
N ILE A 398 15.17 -25.72 -1.25
CA ILE A 398 15.02 -27.02 -0.58
C ILE A 398 14.97 -28.18 -1.58
N GLU A 399 14.39 -27.98 -2.76
CA GLU A 399 14.44 -28.97 -3.85
C GLU A 399 15.88 -29.19 -4.34
N ALA A 400 16.65 -28.10 -4.49
CA ALA A 400 18.04 -28.19 -4.85
C ALA A 400 18.85 -28.99 -3.82
N LEU A 401 18.70 -28.70 -2.52
CA LEU A 401 19.35 -29.49 -1.45
C LEU A 401 18.89 -30.95 -1.47
N ASN A 402 17.61 -31.23 -1.73
CA ASN A 402 17.09 -32.58 -1.84
C ASN A 402 17.71 -33.41 -2.98
N SER A 403 18.31 -32.78 -4.00
CA SER A 403 19.02 -33.49 -5.07
C SER A 403 20.39 -34.03 -4.66
N MET A 404 20.94 -33.57 -3.53
CA MET A 404 22.31 -33.87 -3.07
C MET A 404 22.34 -34.28 -1.59
N ARG A 405 21.40 -35.13 -1.17
CA ARG A 405 21.23 -35.52 0.25
C ARG A 405 22.46 -36.20 0.86
N ASP A 406 23.26 -36.86 0.03
CA ASP A 406 24.40 -37.70 0.41
C ASP A 406 25.54 -36.93 1.08
N ILE A 407 25.63 -35.62 0.87
CA ILE A 407 26.73 -34.78 1.39
C ILE A 407 26.38 -34.04 2.69
N PHE A 408 25.12 -34.04 3.12
CA PHE A 408 24.67 -33.32 4.32
C PHE A 408 24.73 -34.18 5.58
N ILE A 409 25.18 -33.57 6.67
CA ILE A 409 25.08 -34.13 8.02
C ILE A 409 23.68 -33.85 8.57
N LYS A 410 23.22 -32.61 8.43
CA LYS A 410 21.85 -32.16 8.73
C LYS A 410 21.47 -31.08 7.72
N TYR A 411 20.21 -31.03 7.29
CA TYR A 411 19.70 -29.93 6.47
C TYR A 411 18.18 -29.78 6.62
N GLY A 412 17.67 -28.59 6.34
CA GLY A 412 16.25 -28.29 6.36
C GLY A 412 15.93 -26.87 5.91
N GLY A 413 14.64 -26.59 5.69
CA GLY A 413 14.16 -25.26 5.29
C GLY A 413 13.04 -25.31 4.26
N HIS A 414 12.87 -24.21 3.54
CA HIS A 414 11.82 -23.99 2.54
C HIS A 414 12.41 -23.39 1.26
N ALA A 415 11.56 -23.11 0.27
CA ALA A 415 11.99 -22.66 -1.06
C ALA A 415 12.89 -21.40 -1.04
N GLY A 416 12.56 -20.42 -0.19
CA GLY A 416 13.29 -19.14 -0.11
C GLY A 416 14.47 -19.10 0.87
N ALA A 417 14.55 -20.05 1.81
CA ALA A 417 15.57 -20.07 2.85
C ALA A 417 15.79 -21.49 3.40
N ALA A 418 17.05 -21.86 3.58
CA ALA A 418 17.43 -23.15 4.14
C ALA A 418 18.70 -23.06 4.99
N GLY A 419 18.97 -24.09 5.78
CA GLY A 419 20.20 -24.25 6.55
C GLY A 419 20.68 -25.70 6.51
N PHE A 420 22.00 -25.90 6.54
CA PHE A 420 22.59 -27.23 6.53
C PHE A 420 23.97 -27.27 7.17
N SER A 421 24.45 -28.47 7.48
CA SER A 421 25.84 -28.76 7.82
C SER A 421 26.45 -29.82 6.90
N ILE A 422 27.70 -29.61 6.51
CA ILE A 422 28.49 -30.51 5.64
C ILE A 422 29.90 -30.70 6.21
N ALA A 423 30.59 -31.76 5.81
CA ALA A 423 32.01 -31.91 6.07
C ALA A 423 32.82 -30.86 5.28
N ILE A 424 33.92 -30.35 5.83
CA ILE A 424 34.71 -29.26 5.22
C ILE A 424 35.23 -29.65 3.83
N GLU A 425 35.64 -30.92 3.67
CA GLU A 425 36.10 -31.50 2.41
C GLU A 425 35.03 -31.51 1.31
N ASN A 426 33.74 -31.45 1.66
CA ASN A 426 32.63 -31.50 0.70
C ASN A 426 32.22 -30.11 0.17
N ILE A 427 32.84 -29.01 0.64
CA ILE A 427 32.44 -27.64 0.25
C ILE A 427 32.60 -27.40 -1.26
N GLU A 428 33.72 -27.83 -1.85
CA GLU A 428 33.98 -27.65 -3.29
C GLU A 428 33.02 -28.48 -4.14
N GLU A 429 32.81 -29.75 -3.77
CA GLU A 429 31.86 -30.64 -4.44
C GLU A 429 30.42 -30.11 -4.35
N PHE A 430 30.01 -29.61 -3.18
CA PHE A 430 28.72 -28.95 -2.99
C PHE A 430 28.55 -27.76 -3.93
N SER A 431 29.55 -26.85 -3.96
CA SER A 431 29.52 -25.64 -4.79
C SER A 431 29.37 -25.96 -6.28
N LYS A 432 30.00 -27.05 -6.73
CA LYS A 432 29.85 -27.55 -8.10
C LYS A 432 28.44 -28.09 -8.36
N ARG A 433 27.96 -29.04 -7.54
CA ARG A 433 26.63 -29.67 -7.74
C ARG A 433 25.49 -28.66 -7.70
N ILE A 434 25.53 -27.69 -6.79
CA ILE A 434 24.47 -26.67 -6.68
C ILE A 434 24.44 -25.74 -7.90
N ASN A 435 25.60 -25.43 -8.47
CA ASN A 435 25.68 -24.62 -9.68
C ASN A 435 25.24 -25.39 -10.94
N GLU A 436 25.59 -26.67 -11.05
CA GLU A 436 25.10 -27.54 -12.12
C GLU A 436 23.57 -27.65 -12.08
N TYR A 437 23.00 -27.93 -10.89
CA TYR A 437 21.56 -27.94 -10.69
C TYR A 437 20.91 -26.61 -11.07
N ALA A 438 21.53 -25.48 -10.69
CA ALA A 438 20.99 -24.16 -11.00
C ALA A 438 21.04 -23.82 -12.49
N VAL A 439 22.07 -24.24 -13.24
CA VAL A 439 22.13 -24.05 -14.70
C VAL A 439 21.03 -24.82 -15.41
N GLU A 440 20.66 -26.01 -14.92
CA GLU A 440 19.58 -26.82 -15.50
C GLU A 440 18.18 -26.28 -15.17
N ASN A 441 18.03 -25.55 -14.07
CA ASN A 441 16.73 -25.14 -13.53
C ASN A 441 16.46 -23.62 -13.57
N LEU A 442 17.42 -22.78 -13.97
CA LEU A 442 17.24 -21.33 -14.12
C LEU A 442 17.41 -20.87 -15.56
N ASN A 443 16.50 -20.03 -16.04
CA ASN A 443 16.65 -19.36 -17.32
C ASN A 443 17.32 -17.99 -17.16
N SER A 444 17.85 -17.44 -18.26
CA SER A 444 18.46 -16.11 -18.25
C SER A 444 17.51 -14.99 -17.80
N GLU A 445 16.20 -15.12 -18.06
CA GLU A 445 15.18 -14.17 -17.59
C GLU A 445 14.98 -14.22 -16.07
N ASP A 446 15.20 -15.37 -15.43
CA ASP A 446 15.02 -15.58 -13.99
C ASP A 446 16.09 -14.88 -13.16
N THR A 447 17.22 -14.53 -13.80
CA THR A 447 18.31 -13.74 -13.19
C THR A 447 18.03 -12.23 -13.17
N LYS A 448 16.92 -11.78 -13.79
CA LYS A 448 16.54 -10.37 -13.81
C LYS A 448 15.67 -10.04 -12.61
N LYS A 449 16.10 -9.06 -11.80
CA LYS A 449 15.32 -8.58 -10.66
C LYS A 449 13.98 -8.00 -11.14
N PRO A 450 12.84 -8.59 -10.74
CA PRO A 450 11.53 -8.08 -11.13
C PRO A 450 11.21 -6.83 -10.33
N ILE A 451 10.76 -5.79 -11.03
CA ILE A 451 10.21 -4.56 -10.47
C ILE A 451 8.74 -4.57 -10.83
N LYS A 452 7.92 -4.98 -9.85
CA LYS A 452 6.48 -5.13 -9.99
C LYS A 452 5.84 -3.73 -9.82
N ILE A 453 5.46 -3.09 -10.92
CA ILE A 453 4.85 -1.76 -10.96
C ILE A 453 3.35 -1.88 -10.77
N ASP A 454 2.81 -1.18 -9.77
CA ASP A 454 1.39 -1.16 -9.45
C ASP A 454 0.60 -0.26 -10.38
N CYS A 455 1.12 0.92 -10.72
CA CYS A 455 0.41 1.91 -11.53
C CYS A 455 1.41 2.83 -12.26
N GLU A 456 1.12 3.16 -13.52
CA GLU A 456 1.75 4.31 -14.17
C GLU A 456 1.07 5.58 -13.63
N LEU A 457 1.86 6.55 -13.16
CA LEU A 457 1.35 7.72 -12.46
C LEU A 457 1.68 8.99 -13.24
N SER A 458 0.70 9.84 -13.48
CA SER A 458 0.94 11.19 -14.00
C SER A 458 1.68 12.02 -12.96
N MET A 459 2.72 12.76 -13.37
CA MET A 459 3.47 13.62 -12.45
C MET A 459 2.58 14.71 -11.83
N ILE A 460 1.50 15.10 -12.50
CA ILE A 460 0.51 16.09 -12.04
C ILE A 460 -0.29 15.59 -10.83
N LYS A 461 -0.42 14.27 -10.65
CA LYS A 461 -1.17 13.65 -9.53
C LYS A 461 -0.35 13.60 -8.24
N ILE A 462 0.96 13.83 -8.28
CA ILE A 462 1.83 13.75 -7.11
C ILE A 462 1.59 15.00 -6.23
N SER A 463 0.62 14.91 -5.33
CA SER A 463 0.14 16.02 -4.49
C SER A 463 -0.11 15.58 -3.04
N PHE A 464 -0.46 16.53 -2.16
CA PHE A 464 -0.90 16.22 -0.80
C PHE A 464 -2.06 15.23 -0.79
N ASP A 465 -3.05 15.46 -1.65
CA ASP A 465 -4.27 14.65 -1.76
C ASP A 465 -3.95 13.18 -2.04
N LEU A 466 -3.09 12.92 -3.03
CA LEU A 466 -2.68 11.56 -3.35
C LEU A 466 -1.92 10.94 -2.18
N MET A 467 -1.02 11.67 -1.52
CA MET A 467 -0.27 11.15 -0.37
C MET A 467 -1.16 10.82 0.82
N ASP A 468 -2.17 11.65 1.10
CA ASP A 468 -3.17 11.41 2.13
C ASP A 468 -3.99 10.15 1.83
N LYS A 469 -4.45 10.00 0.58
CA LYS A 469 -5.18 8.80 0.11
C LYS A 469 -4.30 7.54 0.15
N LEU A 470 -3.04 7.62 -0.26
CA LEU A 470 -2.09 6.51 -0.15
C LEU A 470 -1.85 6.11 1.31
N SER A 471 -1.91 7.05 2.25
CA SER A 471 -1.76 6.72 3.67
C SER A 471 -2.86 5.80 4.21
N LEU A 472 -4.03 5.75 3.56
CA LEU A 472 -5.10 4.81 3.88
C LEU A 472 -4.69 3.35 3.65
N LEU A 473 -3.71 3.13 2.76
CA LEU A 473 -3.20 1.81 2.43
C LEU A 473 -2.15 1.30 3.44
N GLU A 474 -1.69 2.17 4.35
CA GLU A 474 -0.81 1.80 5.46
C GLU A 474 -1.57 1.00 6.53
N PRO A 475 -0.90 0.12 7.30
CA PRO A 475 0.54 -0.16 7.28
C PRO A 475 0.98 -0.98 6.06
N TYR A 476 2.13 -0.62 5.49
CA TYR A 476 2.77 -1.39 4.41
C TYR A 476 3.66 -2.49 4.99
N GLY A 477 3.83 -3.60 4.28
CA GLY A 477 4.71 -4.69 4.71
C GLY A 477 4.60 -5.90 3.78
N PHE A 478 4.99 -7.08 4.27
CA PHE A 478 4.79 -8.30 3.49
C PHE A 478 3.30 -8.50 3.19
N GLY A 479 2.97 -8.99 1.99
CA GLY A 479 1.58 -9.06 1.49
C GLY A 479 0.92 -7.70 1.14
N ASN A 480 1.42 -6.56 1.64
CA ASN A 480 0.89 -5.22 1.38
C ASN A 480 2.01 -4.20 1.16
N ALA A 481 2.86 -4.42 0.14
CA ALA A 481 4.03 -3.58 -0.11
C ALA A 481 3.63 -2.12 -0.45
N SER A 482 4.52 -1.16 -0.15
CA SER A 482 4.32 0.22 -0.59
C SER A 482 4.21 0.30 -2.11
N PRO A 483 3.27 1.10 -2.66
CA PRO A 483 3.04 1.14 -4.10
C PRO A 483 4.28 1.53 -4.89
N MET A 484 4.55 0.74 -5.94
CA MET A 484 5.57 1.04 -6.94
C MET A 484 4.92 1.71 -8.14
N PHE A 485 5.34 2.93 -8.44
CA PHE A 485 4.86 3.71 -9.57
C PHE A 485 5.87 3.72 -10.71
N ALA A 486 5.39 4.07 -11.90
CA ALA A 486 6.25 4.43 -13.02
C ALA A 486 5.83 5.76 -13.64
N ILE A 487 6.80 6.55 -14.10
CA ILE A 487 6.57 7.63 -15.05
C ILE A 487 7.47 7.38 -16.25
N ARG A 488 6.89 7.38 -17.45
CA ARG A 488 7.62 7.23 -18.70
C ARG A 488 7.97 8.58 -19.31
N ASN A 489 9.02 8.59 -20.14
CA ASN A 489 9.42 9.72 -20.95
C ASN A 489 9.64 11.02 -20.13
N CYS A 490 10.39 10.92 -19.03
CA CYS A 490 10.82 12.06 -18.23
C CYS A 490 12.14 12.61 -18.76
N LYS A 491 12.27 13.94 -18.71
CA LYS A 491 13.58 14.60 -18.74
C LYS A 491 14.09 14.75 -17.31
N TYR A 492 15.37 15.06 -17.17
CA TYR A 492 15.95 15.33 -15.86
C TYR A 492 16.94 16.49 -15.89
N THR A 493 17.11 17.14 -14.75
CA THR A 493 18.08 18.22 -14.50
C THR A 493 18.74 18.03 -13.14
N ASN A 494 19.70 18.89 -12.78
CA ASN A 494 20.38 18.87 -11.48
C ASN A 494 20.96 17.51 -11.07
N PHE A 495 21.37 16.71 -12.06
CA PHE A 495 21.91 15.36 -11.85
C PHE A 495 23.28 15.40 -11.16
N ARG A 496 23.38 14.73 -10.01
CA ARG A 496 24.61 14.70 -9.20
C ARG A 496 24.68 13.47 -8.31
N ALA A 497 25.90 13.05 -7.98
CA ALA A 497 26.14 12.10 -6.90
C ALA A 497 26.09 12.80 -5.53
N ILE A 498 25.53 12.15 -4.52
CA ILE A 498 25.35 12.64 -3.14
C ILE A 498 25.85 11.59 -2.12
N GLY A 499 25.96 11.99 -0.85
CA GLY A 499 26.44 11.13 0.24
C GLY A 499 27.95 11.26 0.46
N LYS A 500 28.42 10.78 1.63
CA LYS A 500 29.84 10.87 2.01
C LYS A 500 30.76 10.13 1.02
N GLU A 501 30.28 9.00 0.52
CA GLU A 501 31.00 8.13 -0.42
C GLU A 501 30.57 8.33 -1.89
N LYS A 502 29.64 9.26 -2.16
CA LYS A 502 29.08 9.52 -3.50
C LYS A 502 28.43 8.29 -4.16
N ASN A 503 27.87 7.39 -3.34
CA ASN A 503 27.19 6.16 -3.74
C ASN A 503 25.69 6.35 -4.04
N HIS A 504 25.18 7.58 -4.09
CA HIS A 504 23.76 7.84 -4.34
C HIS A 504 23.61 8.86 -5.45
N LEU A 505 22.58 8.75 -6.27
CA LEU A 505 22.28 9.72 -7.31
C LEU A 505 21.07 10.57 -6.92
N MET A 506 21.12 11.86 -7.29
CA MET A 506 20.02 12.81 -7.12
C MET A 506 19.78 13.56 -8.43
N MET A 507 18.51 13.78 -8.77
CA MET A 507 18.10 14.55 -9.94
C MET A 507 16.74 15.20 -9.72
N ASP A 508 16.43 16.19 -10.53
CA ASP A 508 15.08 16.72 -10.67
C ASP A 508 14.44 16.08 -11.91
N LEU A 509 13.22 15.56 -11.78
CA LEU A 509 12.49 14.95 -12.90
C LEU A 509 11.52 15.97 -13.49
N ILE A 510 11.48 16.08 -14.81
CA ILE A 510 10.67 17.05 -15.54
C ILE A 510 9.80 16.32 -16.57
N LYS A 511 8.50 16.54 -16.50
CA LYS A 511 7.54 16.07 -17.50
C LYS A 511 6.38 17.06 -17.63
N ASN A 512 6.07 17.49 -18.85
CA ASN A 512 4.86 18.28 -19.18
C ASN A 512 4.67 19.55 -18.33
N GLY A 513 5.78 20.26 -18.11
CA GLY A 513 5.86 21.49 -17.32
C GLY A 513 5.83 21.27 -15.80
N VAL A 514 5.77 20.02 -15.36
CA VAL A 514 5.86 19.62 -13.95
C VAL A 514 7.31 19.28 -13.62
N GLU A 515 7.80 19.76 -12.47
CA GLU A 515 9.15 19.45 -11.97
C GLU A 515 9.05 18.85 -10.55
N MET A 516 9.64 17.67 -10.37
CA MET A 516 9.80 17.01 -9.07
C MET A 516 11.25 17.09 -8.64
N LYS A 517 11.50 17.86 -7.58
CA LYS A 517 12.87 18.17 -7.13
C LYS A 517 13.44 17.14 -6.18
N ASN A 518 14.76 17.00 -6.22
CA ASN A 518 15.55 16.16 -5.32
C ASN A 518 15.06 14.71 -5.25
N CYS A 519 14.75 14.12 -6.41
CA CYS A 519 14.47 12.70 -6.52
C CYS A 519 15.76 11.92 -6.21
N VAL A 520 15.71 10.93 -5.34
CA VAL A 520 16.90 10.22 -4.84
C VAL A 520 16.88 8.77 -5.26
N TRP A 521 18.02 8.28 -5.74
CA TRP A 521 18.26 6.86 -5.99
C TRP A 521 19.43 6.37 -5.12
N PHE A 522 19.13 5.55 -4.12
CA PHE A 522 20.15 5.02 -3.21
C PHE A 522 21.00 3.92 -3.86
N ASN A 523 22.27 3.84 -3.43
CA ASN A 523 23.29 2.90 -3.87
C ASN A 523 23.32 2.73 -5.39
N SER A 524 23.38 3.82 -6.17
CA SER A 524 23.12 3.83 -7.64
C SER A 524 24.24 4.45 -8.48
N GLU A 525 25.43 4.57 -7.92
CA GLU A 525 26.62 5.11 -8.59
C GLU A 525 26.97 4.37 -9.89
N ASP A 526 26.63 3.08 -9.99
CA ASP A 526 26.81 2.22 -11.16
C ASP A 526 26.02 2.70 -12.39
N MET A 527 24.99 3.54 -12.20
CA MET A 527 24.09 3.99 -13.26
C MET A 527 24.45 5.36 -13.83
N LEU A 528 25.49 6.02 -13.32
CA LEU A 528 25.85 7.39 -13.69
C LEU A 528 26.07 7.57 -15.20
N GLU A 529 26.90 6.74 -15.82
CA GLU A 529 27.17 6.83 -17.26
C GLU A 529 25.95 6.50 -18.12
N THR A 530 25.14 5.53 -17.66
CA THR A 530 23.91 5.13 -18.38
C THR A 530 22.94 6.30 -18.45
N ILE A 531 22.77 7.04 -17.37
CA ILE A 531 21.86 8.19 -17.32
C ILE A 531 22.40 9.33 -18.21
N LEU A 532 23.68 9.70 -18.08
CA LEU A 532 24.27 10.79 -18.87
C LEU A 532 24.15 10.60 -20.40
N ASN A 533 24.12 9.36 -20.85
CA ASN A 533 24.00 9.02 -22.28
C ASN A 533 22.55 9.04 -22.82
N ASN A 534 21.54 9.27 -21.97
CA ASN A 534 20.14 9.25 -22.36
C ASN A 534 19.44 10.54 -21.91
N LYS A 535 18.84 11.30 -22.84
CA LYS A 535 18.14 12.55 -22.49
C LYS A 535 16.77 12.33 -21.86
N GLU A 536 16.14 11.21 -22.18
CA GLU A 536 14.80 10.85 -21.75
C GLU A 536 14.82 9.47 -21.11
N ILE A 537 14.15 9.36 -19.97
CA ILE A 537 14.21 8.20 -19.10
C ILE A 537 12.82 7.81 -18.62
N ASP A 538 12.60 6.51 -18.47
CA ASP A 538 11.49 5.95 -17.71
C ASP A 538 11.98 5.72 -16.28
N VAL A 539 11.18 6.11 -15.28
CA VAL A 539 11.53 6.01 -13.86
C VAL A 539 10.51 5.14 -13.13
N ALA A 540 10.98 4.11 -12.42
CA ALA A 540 10.20 3.36 -11.44
C ALA A 540 10.56 3.87 -10.03
N PHE A 541 9.55 4.15 -9.21
CA PHE A 541 9.76 4.85 -7.94
C PHE A 541 8.69 4.57 -6.91
N LYS A 542 9.03 4.87 -5.65
CA LYS A 542 8.10 4.98 -4.53
C LYS A 542 7.93 6.43 -4.12
N LEU A 543 6.75 6.75 -3.62
CA LEU A 543 6.46 8.06 -3.03
C LEU A 543 6.62 8.01 -1.51
N LYS A 544 7.13 9.10 -0.93
CA LYS A 544 7.18 9.29 0.52
C LYS A 544 6.85 10.73 0.88
N MET A 545 6.04 10.90 1.91
CA MET A 545 5.77 12.21 2.50
C MET A 545 6.73 12.43 3.65
N GLU A 546 7.49 13.52 3.59
CA GLU A 546 8.40 13.95 4.65
C GLU A 546 7.99 15.31 5.17
N THR A 547 8.44 15.65 6.38
CA THR A 547 8.26 16.99 6.95
C THR A 547 9.62 17.65 7.08
N TYR A 548 9.76 18.86 6.54
CA TYR A 548 10.96 19.69 6.67
C TYR A 548 10.55 21.10 7.06
N LYS A 549 11.07 21.59 8.20
CA LYS A 549 10.67 22.89 8.79
C LYS A 549 9.16 23.05 8.86
N ASP A 550 8.50 22.05 9.44
CA ASP A 550 7.05 21.92 9.60
C ASP A 550 6.22 21.82 8.30
N LYS A 551 6.86 21.82 7.12
CA LYS A 551 6.20 21.71 5.82
C LYS A 551 6.30 20.31 5.25
N TYR A 552 5.22 19.84 4.64
CA TYR A 552 5.18 18.57 3.92
C TYR A 552 5.95 18.68 2.61
N GLN A 553 6.69 17.63 2.28
CA GLN A 553 7.41 17.45 1.03
C GLN A 553 7.12 16.05 0.51
N TYR A 554 6.62 15.95 -0.72
CA TYR A 554 6.41 14.66 -1.39
C TYR A 554 7.65 14.35 -2.21
N LYS A 555 8.38 13.29 -1.83
CA LYS A 555 9.63 12.89 -2.48
C LYS A 555 9.44 11.61 -3.30
N ILE A 556 10.16 11.58 -4.41
CA ILE A 556 10.34 10.43 -5.28
C ILE A 556 11.63 9.72 -4.85
N PHE A 557 11.47 8.47 -4.41
CA PHE A 557 12.58 7.54 -4.22
C PHE A 557 12.62 6.60 -5.41
N ILE A 558 13.62 6.79 -6.26
CA ILE A 558 13.82 6.02 -7.47
C ILE A 558 14.32 4.63 -7.09
N GLU A 559 13.71 3.62 -7.69
CA GLU A 559 14.09 2.22 -7.54
C GLU A 559 14.85 1.74 -8.77
N ASP A 560 14.44 2.19 -9.97
CA ASP A 560 15.11 1.87 -11.23
C ASP A 560 14.85 2.90 -12.33
N ILE A 561 15.77 2.96 -13.30
CA ILE A 561 15.69 3.83 -14.48
C ILE A 561 16.00 3.04 -15.74
N LYS A 562 15.22 3.26 -16.79
CA LYS A 562 15.46 2.73 -18.14
C LYS A 562 15.51 3.85 -19.18
N PRO A 563 16.32 3.73 -20.23
CA PRO A 563 16.18 4.60 -21.40
C PRO A 563 14.74 4.54 -21.93
N SER A 564 14.14 5.68 -22.20
CA SER A 564 12.80 5.70 -22.78
C SER A 564 12.84 5.26 -24.25
N LYS A 565 11.82 4.52 -24.71
CA LYS A 565 11.78 3.89 -26.05
C LYS A 565 10.67 4.43 -26.97
N LYS A 566 9.86 5.40 -26.57
CA LYS A 566 8.68 5.84 -27.34
C LYS A 566 8.49 7.36 -27.40
N ILE A 567 7.93 7.82 -28.52
CA ILE A 567 7.29 9.12 -28.71
C ILE A 567 5.81 8.91 -28.38
N MET A 568 5.43 9.08 -27.12
CA MET A 568 4.02 9.09 -26.68
C MET A 568 3.57 10.54 -26.55
N ASN A 569 2.33 10.84 -26.93
CA ASN A 569 1.76 12.16 -26.65
C ASN A 569 1.29 12.27 -25.19
N ASP A 570 0.78 13.45 -24.81
CA ASP A 570 0.44 13.77 -23.43
C ASP A 570 -1.04 13.49 -23.07
N ILE A 571 -1.77 12.70 -23.86
CA ILE A 571 -3.21 12.48 -23.65
C ILE A 571 -3.52 11.85 -22.29
N LYS A 572 -2.67 10.94 -21.79
CA LYS A 572 -2.83 10.32 -20.46
C LYS A 572 -2.67 11.31 -19.31
N ASP A 573 -1.86 12.35 -19.48
CA ASP A 573 -1.74 13.42 -18.47
C ASP A 573 -2.97 14.33 -18.52
N LEU A 574 -3.52 14.59 -19.71
CA LEU A 574 -4.78 15.31 -19.85
C LEU A 574 -5.98 14.52 -19.31
N GLU A 575 -6.04 13.21 -19.54
CA GLU A 575 -7.03 12.31 -18.96
C GLU A 575 -6.96 12.38 -17.42
N SER A 576 -5.75 12.24 -16.87
CA SER A 576 -5.50 12.31 -15.43
C SER A 576 -5.98 13.64 -14.82
N LEU A 577 -5.77 14.74 -15.53
CA LEU A 577 -6.22 16.09 -15.14
C LEU A 577 -7.74 16.25 -15.28
N TYR A 578 -8.32 15.86 -16.42
CA TYR A 578 -9.74 16.01 -16.74
C TYR A 578 -10.63 15.17 -15.82
N ASN A 579 -10.18 13.96 -15.47
CA ASN A 579 -10.88 13.01 -14.59
C ASN A 579 -10.53 13.19 -13.10
N LEU A 580 -9.91 14.31 -12.72
CA LEU A 580 -9.66 14.60 -11.30
C LEU A 580 -10.99 14.72 -10.55
N LYS A 581 -11.15 13.89 -9.50
CA LYS A 581 -12.34 13.92 -8.63
C LYS A 581 -12.19 15.01 -7.58
N PHE A 582 -13.25 15.80 -7.39
CA PHE A 582 -13.37 16.81 -6.34
C PHE A 582 -14.35 16.34 -5.25
N PRO A 583 -14.22 16.80 -4.00
CA PRO A 583 -13.21 17.76 -3.52
C PRO A 583 -11.81 17.12 -3.39
N ILE A 584 -10.77 17.93 -3.57
CA ILE A 584 -9.37 17.53 -3.33
C ILE A 584 -8.85 18.15 -2.04
N LYS A 585 -7.95 17.44 -1.34
CA LYS A 585 -7.23 18.00 -0.19
C LYS A 585 -5.98 18.75 -0.62
N SER A 586 -5.72 19.86 0.04
CA SER A 586 -4.45 20.57 -0.06
C SER A 586 -4.04 21.14 1.30
N ILE A 587 -2.85 21.73 1.34
CA ILE A 587 -2.33 22.40 2.52
C ILE A 587 -1.61 23.67 2.10
N PHE A 588 -1.78 24.72 2.90
CA PHE A 588 -0.90 25.88 2.86
C PHE A 588 -0.40 26.22 4.26
N TYR A 589 0.67 27.01 4.29
CA TYR A 589 1.39 27.36 5.50
C TYR A 589 1.25 28.85 5.76
N THR A 590 0.89 29.22 6.99
CA THR A 590 0.78 30.62 7.40
C THR A 590 1.28 30.82 8.82
N ARG A 591 1.53 32.08 9.21
CA ARG A 591 1.87 32.44 10.61
C ARG A 591 0.67 32.98 11.38
N ARG A 592 -0.48 33.10 10.70
CA ARG A 592 -1.70 33.63 11.27
C ARG A 592 -2.62 32.48 11.65
N ASP A 593 -3.24 32.58 12.81
CA ASP A 593 -4.33 31.70 13.20
C ASP A 593 -5.61 32.05 12.40
N LEU A 594 -6.28 31.03 11.86
CA LEU A 594 -7.40 31.18 10.94
C LEU A 594 -8.69 30.55 11.45
N GLU A 595 -8.79 30.26 12.75
CA GLU A 595 -10.02 29.76 13.34
C GLU A 595 -11.22 30.64 12.97
N ASN A 596 -12.25 30.03 12.37
CA ASN A 596 -13.51 30.66 11.94
C ASN A 596 -13.42 31.67 10.77
N GLU A 597 -12.31 31.72 10.04
CA GLU A 597 -12.18 32.59 8.86
C GLU A 597 -12.78 31.94 7.60
N LYS A 598 -13.36 32.77 6.71
CA LYS A 598 -13.80 32.33 5.37
C LYS A 598 -12.71 32.58 4.35
N LEU A 599 -12.34 31.52 3.64
CA LEU A 599 -11.28 31.56 2.63
C LEU A 599 -11.84 31.75 1.22
N ASN A 600 -11.05 32.39 0.36
CA ASN A 600 -11.29 32.43 -1.08
C ASN A 600 -9.99 32.23 -1.86
N ILE A 601 -10.09 31.64 -3.04
CA ILE A 601 -8.95 31.36 -3.92
C ILE A 601 -8.89 32.40 -5.05
N SER A 602 -7.68 32.82 -5.43
CA SER A 602 -7.48 33.66 -6.61
C SER A 602 -6.24 33.29 -7.39
N PHE A 603 -6.32 33.46 -8.70
CA PHE A 603 -5.24 33.24 -9.64
C PHE A 603 -4.57 34.58 -9.95
N ILE A 604 -3.31 34.74 -9.54
CA ILE A 604 -2.53 35.97 -9.76
C ILE A 604 -1.25 35.59 -10.51
N ASN A 605 -1.15 35.98 -11.78
CA ASN A 605 -0.03 35.61 -12.67
C ASN A 605 0.17 34.07 -12.76
N GLU A 606 1.30 33.57 -12.25
CA GLU A 606 1.64 32.15 -12.15
C GLU A 606 1.44 31.57 -10.76
N GLU A 607 0.79 32.32 -9.85
CA GLU A 607 0.52 31.93 -8.47
C GLU A 607 -0.97 31.69 -8.21
N VAL A 608 -1.25 30.76 -7.29
CA VAL A 608 -2.60 30.52 -6.73
C VAL A 608 -2.55 30.85 -5.26
N SER A 609 -3.19 31.97 -4.89
CA SER A 609 -3.21 32.47 -3.52
C SER A 609 -4.49 32.10 -2.80
N ILE A 610 -4.35 31.79 -1.51
CA ILE A 610 -5.46 31.67 -0.57
C ILE A 610 -5.58 33.01 0.16
N ASN A 611 -6.80 33.55 0.22
CA ASN A 611 -7.06 34.89 0.72
C ASN A 611 -8.15 34.90 1.80
N ILE A 612 -8.13 35.95 2.61
CA ILE A 612 -9.29 36.43 3.38
C ILE A 612 -9.72 37.75 2.77
N GLY A 613 -10.88 37.74 2.10
CA GLY A 613 -11.35 38.87 1.32
C GLY A 613 -10.38 39.21 0.20
N ARG A 614 -9.64 40.32 0.35
CA ARG A 614 -8.63 40.78 -0.63
C ARG A 614 -7.19 40.52 -0.22
N ASN A 615 -6.96 40.02 0.99
CA ASN A 615 -5.61 39.86 1.54
C ASN A 615 -5.13 38.41 1.36
N SER A 616 -4.01 38.23 0.66
CA SER A 616 -3.36 36.92 0.52
C SER A 616 -2.73 36.49 1.84
N ILE A 617 -3.08 35.29 2.32
CA ILE A 617 -2.62 34.72 3.59
C ILE A 617 -1.66 33.53 3.40
N GLY A 618 -1.58 32.99 2.19
CA GLY A 618 -0.70 31.89 1.84
C GLY A 618 -0.83 31.48 0.37
N PHE A 619 0.04 30.57 -0.05
CA PHE A 619 0.07 30.02 -1.40
C PHE A 619 -0.03 28.50 -1.32
N LEU A 620 -0.65 27.89 -2.33
CA LEU A 620 -0.69 26.45 -2.48
C LEU A 620 0.70 25.91 -2.89
N ASP A 621 0.91 24.61 -2.66
CA ASP A 621 2.10 23.94 -3.16
C ASP A 621 2.14 23.95 -4.70
N ASN A 622 3.35 23.79 -5.26
CA ASN A 622 3.57 23.91 -6.71
C ASN A 622 2.69 22.95 -7.53
N GLN A 623 2.41 21.75 -7.02
CA GLN A 623 1.67 20.74 -7.76
C GLN A 623 0.19 21.08 -7.79
N THR A 624 -0.42 21.32 -6.63
CA THR A 624 -1.83 21.73 -6.55
C THR A 624 -2.06 23.03 -7.32
N LYS A 625 -1.14 23.99 -7.20
CA LYS A 625 -1.18 25.25 -7.97
C LYS A 625 -1.26 24.99 -9.48
N LEU A 626 -0.35 24.18 -10.01
CA LEU A 626 -0.27 23.89 -11.44
C LEU A 626 -1.52 23.17 -11.94
N VAL A 627 -2.04 22.20 -11.16
CA VAL A 627 -3.29 21.49 -11.44
C VAL A 627 -4.45 22.47 -11.58
N LEU A 628 -4.71 23.28 -10.55
CA LEU A 628 -5.83 24.21 -10.53
C LEU A 628 -5.73 25.26 -11.63
N LYS A 629 -4.51 25.74 -11.90
CA LYS A 629 -4.28 26.68 -13.00
C LYS A 629 -4.55 26.04 -14.35
N LYS A 630 -4.06 24.82 -14.62
CA LYS A 630 -4.37 24.10 -15.86
C LYS A 630 -5.87 23.86 -16.02
N LEU A 631 -6.57 23.45 -14.95
CA LEU A 631 -8.03 23.28 -14.99
C LEU A 631 -8.78 24.59 -15.28
N ASN A 632 -8.33 25.70 -14.70
CA ASN A 632 -8.88 27.03 -14.98
C ASN A 632 -8.60 27.46 -16.42
N ASP A 633 -7.35 27.38 -16.88
CA ASP A 633 -6.91 27.82 -18.21
C ASP A 633 -7.47 26.94 -19.33
N TYR A 634 -7.57 25.62 -19.12
CA TYR A 634 -7.96 24.65 -20.15
C TYR A 634 -9.47 24.46 -20.23
N TYR A 635 -10.16 24.48 -19.09
CA TYR A 635 -11.59 24.13 -18.99
C TYR A 635 -12.46 25.20 -18.34
N GLY A 636 -11.89 26.34 -17.92
CA GLY A 636 -12.65 27.43 -17.29
C GLY A 636 -13.12 27.14 -15.88
N TYR A 637 -12.57 26.13 -15.21
CA TYR A 637 -13.02 25.71 -13.88
C TYR A 637 -12.77 26.80 -12.84
N LYS A 638 -13.75 26.99 -11.96
CA LYS A 638 -13.67 27.84 -10.78
C LYS A 638 -13.68 26.95 -9.53
N PHE A 639 -13.20 27.48 -8.41
CA PHE A 639 -13.00 26.69 -7.21
C PHE A 639 -13.44 27.44 -5.96
N ASN A 640 -13.99 26.68 -5.01
CA ASN A 640 -14.26 27.10 -3.64
C ASN A 640 -13.26 26.42 -2.71
N VAL A 641 -12.99 27.03 -1.56
CA VAL A 641 -12.03 26.51 -0.57
C VAL A 641 -12.63 26.57 0.83
N GLU A 642 -12.49 25.48 1.56
CA GLU A 642 -12.96 25.33 2.95
C GLU A 642 -11.84 24.79 3.84
N ILE A 643 -11.82 25.21 5.11
CA ILE A 643 -10.84 24.72 6.09
C ILE A 643 -11.29 23.34 6.61
N ASP A 644 -10.42 22.34 6.48
CA ASP A 644 -10.60 21.00 7.08
C ASP A 644 -10.15 21.00 8.53
N LYS A 645 -8.88 21.38 8.76
CA LYS A 645 -8.26 21.46 10.08
C LYS A 645 -7.03 22.36 10.08
N ILE A 646 -6.72 22.90 11.25
CA ILE A 646 -5.52 23.72 11.49
C ILE A 646 -4.64 22.99 12.51
N ILE A 647 -3.37 22.76 12.17
CA ILE A 647 -2.39 22.17 13.07
C ILE A 647 -1.34 23.23 13.40
N ARG A 648 -1.26 23.63 14.67
CA ARG A 648 -0.20 24.51 15.15
C ARG A 648 1.12 23.75 15.23
N LYS A 649 2.16 24.31 14.62
CA LYS A 649 3.55 23.85 14.69
C LYS A 649 4.44 24.93 15.30
N ASP A 650 5.71 24.63 15.49
CA ASP A 650 6.66 25.54 16.13
C ASP A 650 6.91 26.79 15.28
N GLU A 651 7.06 26.62 13.96
CA GLU A 651 7.36 27.74 13.05
C GLU A 651 6.13 28.33 12.33
N ASN A 652 5.03 27.58 12.22
CA ASN A 652 3.87 27.97 11.41
C ASN A 652 2.57 27.23 11.80
N TYR A 653 1.49 27.59 11.12
CA TYR A 653 0.23 26.86 11.10
C TYR A 653 0.11 26.09 9.79
N ASN A 654 -0.14 24.80 9.92
CA ASN A 654 -0.46 23.88 8.84
C ASN A 654 -1.98 23.90 8.63
N VAL A 655 -2.45 24.60 7.59
CA VAL A 655 -3.88 24.76 7.30
C VAL A 655 -4.27 23.78 6.20
N HIS A 656 -4.91 22.69 6.60
CA HIS A 656 -5.48 21.71 5.69
C HIS A 656 -6.80 22.23 5.15
N ILE A 657 -6.99 22.11 3.85
CA ILE A 657 -8.15 22.65 3.15
C ILE A 657 -8.75 21.63 2.19
N TRP A 658 -10.05 21.75 2.00
CA TRP A 658 -10.77 21.16 0.89
C TRP A 658 -10.90 22.19 -0.22
N ILE A 659 -10.59 21.78 -1.44
CA ILE A 659 -10.84 22.58 -2.64
C ILE A 659 -11.88 21.83 -3.45
N ASP A 660 -12.99 22.47 -3.74
CA ASP A 660 -14.08 21.92 -4.55
C ASP A 660 -14.31 22.76 -5.80
N LYS A 661 -14.93 22.17 -6.81
CA LYS A 661 -15.29 22.88 -8.04
C LYS A 661 -16.51 23.78 -7.79
N ASP A 662 -16.40 25.05 -8.18
CA ASP A 662 -17.52 26.00 -8.12
C ASP A 662 -18.42 25.81 -9.36
N ASP A 663 -19.36 24.88 -9.24
CA ASP A 663 -20.37 24.58 -10.26
C ASP A 663 -21.62 25.49 -10.17
N GLU A 664 -21.57 26.57 -9.39
CA GLU A 664 -22.68 27.52 -9.30
C GLU A 664 -22.68 28.52 -10.47
N PHE A 665 -23.70 28.42 -11.33
CA PHE A 665 -23.98 29.46 -12.33
C PHE A 665 -24.51 30.74 -11.68
N LYS A 666 -23.84 31.87 -11.94
CA LYS A 666 -24.22 33.22 -11.47
C LYS A 666 -24.24 34.19 -12.65
N THR A 667 -25.31 34.96 -12.78
CA THR A 667 -25.43 36.02 -13.79
C THR A 667 -26.11 37.27 -13.23
N LEU A 668 -25.74 38.43 -13.77
CA LEU A 668 -26.39 39.72 -13.52
C LEU A 668 -27.32 40.14 -14.68
N SER A 669 -27.42 39.31 -15.71
CA SER A 669 -28.18 39.59 -16.91
C SER A 669 -29.65 39.21 -16.73
N PHE A 670 -30.54 40.08 -17.20
CA PHE A 670 -31.98 39.84 -17.25
C PHE A 670 -32.47 39.57 -18.68
N GLU A 671 -31.58 39.65 -19.68
CA GLU A 671 -31.92 39.47 -21.09
C GLU A 671 -31.76 38.00 -21.49
N THR A 672 -32.84 37.36 -21.95
CA THR A 672 -32.87 35.92 -22.28
C THR A 672 -31.75 35.51 -23.23
N GLY A 673 -31.50 36.27 -24.31
CA GLY A 673 -30.43 35.94 -25.27
C GLY A 673 -29.03 35.96 -24.64
N LYS A 674 -28.77 36.91 -23.74
CA LYS A 674 -27.51 36.98 -22.98
C LYS A 674 -27.40 35.86 -21.96
N ILE A 675 -28.49 35.53 -21.26
CA ILE A 675 -28.53 34.41 -20.31
C ILE A 675 -28.16 33.10 -21.02
N PHE A 676 -28.75 32.80 -22.19
CA PHE A 676 -28.38 31.60 -22.95
C PHE A 676 -26.92 31.59 -23.39
N LYS A 677 -26.38 32.75 -23.78
CA LYS A 677 -24.98 32.88 -24.14
C LYS A 677 -24.07 32.59 -22.94
N GLU A 678 -24.37 33.17 -21.78
CA GLU A 678 -23.61 32.97 -20.55
C GLU A 678 -23.72 31.53 -20.02
N ILE A 679 -24.89 30.89 -20.13
CA ILE A 679 -25.06 29.46 -19.80
C ILE A 679 -24.23 28.58 -20.73
N LYS A 680 -24.21 28.86 -22.04
CA LYS A 680 -23.35 28.14 -23.00
C LYS A 680 -21.88 28.29 -22.63
N GLU A 681 -21.43 29.52 -22.39
CA GLU A 681 -20.05 29.82 -21.98
C GLU A 681 -19.70 29.10 -20.67
N PHE A 682 -20.64 29.01 -19.72
CA PHE A 682 -20.45 28.26 -18.47
C PHE A 682 -20.36 26.73 -18.67
N LEU A 683 -21.17 26.15 -19.55
CA LEU A 683 -21.26 24.70 -19.72
C LEU A 683 -20.20 24.12 -20.68
N ILE A 684 -19.92 24.82 -21.78
CA ILE A 684 -19.07 24.33 -22.87
C ILE A 684 -18.02 25.34 -23.33
N GLY A 685 -17.89 26.48 -22.64
CA GLY A 685 -16.90 27.51 -22.96
C GLY A 685 -17.11 28.12 -24.33
N ASP A 686 -16.01 28.29 -25.07
CA ASP A 686 -16.00 28.87 -26.42
C ASP A 686 -16.53 27.92 -27.50
N LEU A 687 -16.89 26.68 -27.15
CA LEU A 687 -17.47 25.74 -28.10
C LEU A 687 -18.89 26.15 -28.50
N GLU A 688 -19.31 25.65 -29.65
CA GLU A 688 -20.65 25.85 -30.18
C GLU A 688 -21.52 24.63 -29.90
N TYR A 689 -22.81 24.85 -29.65
CA TYR A 689 -23.77 23.77 -29.71
C TYR A 689 -23.72 23.12 -31.11
N ASN A 690 -23.73 21.79 -31.16
CA ASN A 690 -23.81 21.06 -32.41
C ASN A 690 -25.18 21.26 -33.10
N SER A 691 -25.32 20.74 -34.32
CA SER A 691 -26.53 20.93 -35.12
C SER A 691 -27.79 20.43 -34.42
N LEU A 692 -27.71 19.27 -33.77
CA LEU A 692 -28.79 18.64 -33.03
C LEU A 692 -29.20 19.49 -31.81
N GLN A 693 -28.24 19.84 -30.95
CA GLN A 693 -28.44 20.67 -29.76
C GLN A 693 -29.08 22.02 -30.13
N LYS A 694 -28.58 22.69 -31.20
CA LYS A 694 -29.16 23.95 -31.70
C LYS A 694 -30.60 23.79 -32.14
N LYS A 695 -30.92 22.70 -32.86
CA LYS A 695 -32.29 22.42 -33.33
C LYS A 695 -33.23 22.16 -32.16
N VAL A 696 -32.81 21.39 -31.17
CA VAL A 696 -33.59 21.10 -29.95
C VAL A 696 -33.86 22.37 -29.14
N LEU A 697 -32.80 23.12 -28.77
CA LEU A 697 -32.93 24.34 -27.98
C LEU A 697 -33.77 25.41 -28.69
N LYS A 698 -33.60 25.58 -30.01
CA LYS A 698 -34.44 26.50 -30.80
C LYS A 698 -35.92 26.08 -30.74
N THR A 699 -36.21 24.80 -30.92
CA THR A 699 -37.60 24.32 -30.98
C THR A 699 -38.32 24.52 -29.64
N ILE A 700 -37.62 24.28 -28.53
CA ILE A 700 -38.13 24.48 -27.17
C ILE A 700 -38.32 25.97 -26.85
N PHE A 701 -37.27 26.78 -27.01
CA PHE A 701 -37.27 28.15 -26.48
C PHE A 701 -37.78 29.22 -27.45
N LYS A 702 -37.57 29.03 -28.77
CA LYS A 702 -38.04 29.97 -29.79
C LYS A 702 -39.40 29.57 -30.35
N ASP A 703 -39.54 28.30 -30.71
CA ASP A 703 -40.75 27.81 -31.39
C ASP A 703 -41.83 27.35 -30.37
N LYS A 704 -41.47 27.22 -29.09
CA LYS A 704 -42.36 26.86 -27.96
C LYS A 704 -43.13 25.56 -28.18
N LYS A 705 -42.47 24.56 -28.77
CA LYS A 705 -43.04 23.23 -29.03
C LYS A 705 -42.43 22.18 -28.11
N ASN A 706 -43.20 21.13 -27.84
CA ASN A 706 -42.67 19.91 -27.25
C ASN A 706 -41.86 19.14 -28.30
N VAL A 707 -40.75 18.56 -27.87
CA VAL A 707 -39.77 17.93 -28.77
C VAL A 707 -39.55 16.47 -28.40
N VAL A 708 -39.57 15.60 -29.40
CA VAL A 708 -39.05 14.24 -29.32
C VAL A 708 -37.75 14.17 -30.10
N VAL A 709 -36.66 13.79 -29.44
CA VAL A 709 -35.34 13.65 -30.03
C VAL A 709 -34.96 12.18 -30.06
N SER A 710 -34.66 11.67 -31.24
CA SER A 710 -34.07 10.35 -31.43
C SER A 710 -32.61 10.49 -31.80
N CYS A 711 -31.72 10.08 -30.89
CA CYS A 711 -30.27 10.17 -31.08
C CYS A 711 -29.55 9.02 -30.37
N LYS A 712 -28.36 8.66 -30.87
CA LYS A 712 -27.51 7.70 -30.17
C LYS A 712 -26.95 8.30 -28.87
N PRO A 713 -26.58 7.48 -27.87
CA PRO A 713 -25.81 7.95 -26.72
C PRO A 713 -24.55 8.71 -27.15
N GLY A 714 -24.18 9.74 -26.39
CA GLY A 714 -22.98 10.53 -26.67
C GLY A 714 -23.15 11.68 -27.67
N ARG A 715 -24.38 12.07 -28.05
CA ARG A 715 -24.65 13.23 -28.92
C ARG A 715 -24.79 14.58 -28.18
N GLY A 716 -24.30 14.63 -26.94
CA GLY A 716 -24.26 15.85 -26.12
C GLY A 716 -25.62 16.34 -25.60
N MET A 717 -26.62 15.46 -25.46
CA MET A 717 -27.93 15.87 -24.92
C MET A 717 -27.87 16.29 -23.45
N ASP A 718 -26.89 15.82 -22.68
CA ASP A 718 -26.66 16.27 -21.30
C ASP A 718 -26.41 17.79 -21.22
N THR A 719 -25.74 18.37 -22.23
CA THR A 719 -25.53 19.82 -22.29
C THR A 719 -26.86 20.55 -22.50
N VAL A 720 -27.78 20.00 -23.30
CA VAL A 720 -29.11 20.58 -23.53
C VAL A 720 -29.93 20.55 -22.24
N VAL A 721 -29.93 19.41 -21.56
CA VAL A 721 -30.62 19.19 -20.28
C VAL A 721 -30.12 20.19 -19.24
N LYS A 722 -28.79 20.27 -19.04
CA LYS A 722 -28.18 21.24 -18.11
C LYS A 722 -28.48 22.69 -18.49
N THR A 723 -28.50 23.01 -19.79
CA THR A 723 -28.87 24.36 -20.26
C THR A 723 -30.29 24.71 -19.81
N ILE A 724 -31.24 23.78 -19.96
CA ILE A 724 -32.63 23.94 -19.54
C ILE A 724 -32.72 24.06 -18.01
N GLU A 725 -32.09 23.16 -17.26
CA GLU A 725 -32.09 23.17 -15.79
C GLU A 725 -31.58 24.50 -15.24
N ILE A 726 -30.43 24.99 -15.70
CA ILE A 726 -29.86 26.26 -15.24
C ILE A 726 -30.78 27.41 -15.59
N TYR A 727 -31.28 27.47 -16.83
CA TYR A 727 -32.18 28.54 -17.27
C TYR A 727 -33.46 28.62 -16.42
N TYR A 728 -34.14 27.48 -16.19
CA TYR A 728 -35.37 27.46 -15.38
C TYR A 728 -35.10 27.71 -13.89
N LYS A 729 -34.00 27.17 -13.34
CA LYS A 729 -33.60 27.42 -11.95
C LYS A 729 -33.41 28.92 -11.69
N MET A 730 -32.83 29.66 -12.64
CA MET A 730 -32.70 31.11 -12.53
C MET A 730 -34.03 31.86 -12.49
N LEU A 731 -35.05 31.32 -13.16
CA LEU A 731 -36.40 31.89 -13.15
C LEU A 731 -37.18 31.51 -11.87
N GLY A 732 -36.56 30.80 -10.92
CA GLY A 732 -37.23 30.27 -9.73
C GLY A 732 -38.19 29.12 -10.06
N LYS A 733 -38.03 28.48 -11.22
CA LYS A 733 -38.88 27.40 -11.72
C LYS A 733 -38.24 26.03 -11.53
N LYS A 734 -39.07 25.00 -11.43
CA LYS A 734 -38.61 23.62 -11.20
C LYS A 734 -38.61 22.81 -12.49
N VAL A 735 -37.54 22.07 -12.73
CA VAL A 735 -37.41 21.10 -13.83
C VAL A 735 -37.39 19.70 -13.23
N LEU A 736 -38.16 18.78 -13.81
CA LEU A 736 -38.12 17.35 -13.46
C LEU A 736 -37.48 16.56 -14.60
N ILE A 737 -36.47 15.76 -14.27
CA ILE A 737 -35.93 14.73 -15.17
C ILE A 737 -36.54 13.40 -14.74
N VAL A 738 -37.23 12.73 -15.66
CA VAL A 738 -37.84 11.42 -15.44
C VAL A 738 -37.08 10.40 -16.29
N LYS A 739 -36.39 9.47 -15.62
CA LYS A 739 -35.72 8.35 -16.31
C LYS A 739 -36.67 7.19 -16.50
N GLU A 740 -36.31 6.29 -17.42
CA GLU A 740 -37.03 5.05 -17.69
C GLU A 740 -37.30 4.27 -16.38
N GLY A 741 -38.57 3.93 -16.14
CA GLY A 741 -39.03 3.26 -14.91
C GLY A 741 -39.31 4.17 -13.71
N GLU A 742 -38.99 5.46 -13.76
CA GLU A 742 -39.32 6.43 -12.70
C GLU A 742 -40.75 6.96 -12.84
N ARG A 743 -41.42 7.20 -11.70
CA ARG A 743 -42.75 7.82 -11.69
C ARG A 743 -42.63 9.33 -11.80
N ARG A 744 -43.48 9.93 -12.63
CA ARG A 744 -43.63 11.38 -12.73
C ARG A 744 -44.25 11.94 -11.46
N GLU A 745 -43.67 13.02 -10.95
CA GLU A 745 -44.27 13.86 -9.91
C GLU A 745 -44.89 15.12 -10.53
N GLU A 746 -46.03 15.58 -10.01
CA GLU A 746 -46.66 16.83 -10.44
C GLU A 746 -46.01 18.06 -9.76
N GLY A 747 -46.27 19.25 -10.29
CA GLY A 747 -45.82 20.52 -9.68
C GLY A 747 -44.50 21.08 -10.21
N TYR A 748 -44.00 20.57 -11.34
CA TYR A 748 -42.84 21.09 -12.05
C TYR A 748 -43.23 21.91 -13.29
N ASP A 749 -42.40 22.89 -13.64
CA ASP A 749 -42.61 23.83 -14.75
C ASP A 749 -42.09 23.30 -16.10
N PHE A 750 -41.19 22.32 -16.08
CA PHE A 750 -40.62 21.69 -17.27
C PHE A 750 -40.30 20.21 -17.01
N TYR A 751 -40.67 19.34 -17.94
CA TYR A 751 -40.47 17.90 -17.84
C TYR A 751 -39.55 17.40 -18.96
N ILE A 752 -38.46 16.76 -18.57
CA ILE A 752 -37.51 16.08 -19.45
C ILE A 752 -37.66 14.58 -19.23
N TYR A 753 -37.95 13.83 -20.28
CA TYR A 753 -38.02 12.37 -20.24
C TYR A 753 -36.82 11.76 -20.97
N MET A 754 -36.23 10.74 -20.35
CA MET A 754 -35.12 9.97 -20.90
C MET A 754 -35.46 8.49 -20.85
N GLY A 755 -35.68 7.85 -22.00
CA GLY A 755 -36.05 6.44 -22.06
C GLY A 755 -36.48 6.00 -23.45
N ASN A 756 -37.00 4.77 -23.56
CA ASN A 756 -37.45 4.21 -24.84
C ASN A 756 -38.94 3.85 -24.87
N GLU A 757 -39.67 4.08 -23.78
CA GLU A 757 -41.10 3.81 -23.68
C GLU A 757 -41.97 4.90 -24.32
N VAL A 758 -43.05 4.51 -24.99
CA VAL A 758 -44.01 5.45 -25.61
C VAL A 758 -44.87 6.09 -24.53
N LEU A 759 -44.74 7.42 -24.35
CA LEU A 759 -45.59 8.19 -23.43
C LEU A 759 -46.88 8.66 -24.10
N GLU A 760 -47.95 8.79 -23.30
CA GLU A 760 -49.18 9.46 -23.71
C GLU A 760 -48.92 10.93 -24.11
N ALA A 761 -49.55 11.34 -25.20
CA ALA A 761 -49.21 12.51 -26.00
C ALA A 761 -49.65 13.86 -25.37
N SER A 762 -48.99 14.30 -24.30
CA SER A 762 -49.03 15.71 -23.81
C SER A 762 -48.17 16.00 -22.57
N ASN A 763 -47.50 15.02 -21.97
CA ASN A 763 -46.96 15.12 -20.60
C ASN A 763 -45.46 15.41 -20.49
N TYR A 764 -44.79 15.88 -21.54
CA TYR A 764 -43.37 16.22 -21.56
C TYR A 764 -43.10 17.50 -22.34
N ASN A 765 -41.97 18.16 -22.07
CA ASN A 765 -41.47 19.26 -22.88
C ASN A 765 -40.31 18.82 -23.79
N LEU A 766 -39.45 17.91 -23.30
CA LEU A 766 -38.38 17.28 -24.06
C LEU A 766 -38.38 15.77 -23.78
N PHE A 767 -38.43 14.96 -24.84
CA PHE A 767 -38.26 13.51 -24.78
C PHE A 767 -36.96 13.13 -25.51
N ILE A 768 -36.05 12.43 -24.85
CA ILE A 768 -34.81 11.91 -25.45
C ILE A 768 -34.89 10.38 -25.49
N THR A 769 -34.73 9.81 -26.67
CA THR A 769 -34.77 8.37 -26.92
C THR A 769 -33.68 7.91 -27.88
N ASN A 770 -33.31 6.62 -27.79
CA ASN A 770 -32.44 5.98 -28.78
C ASN A 770 -33.23 5.32 -29.91
N ASN A 771 -34.57 5.28 -29.81
CA ASN A 771 -35.47 4.62 -30.75
C ASN A 771 -36.32 5.64 -31.51
N LYS A 772 -36.93 5.21 -32.61
CA LYS A 772 -37.92 6.02 -33.33
C LYS A 772 -39.28 5.86 -32.66
N ILE A 773 -39.76 6.94 -32.04
CA ILE A 773 -41.08 6.98 -31.39
C ILE A 773 -41.96 7.97 -32.16
N TYR A 774 -43.16 7.53 -32.53
CA TYR A 774 -44.17 8.38 -33.17
C TYR A 774 -45.11 8.95 -32.11
N CYS A 775 -45.27 10.27 -32.08
CA CYS A 775 -46.18 10.97 -31.17
C CYS A 775 -46.93 12.07 -31.95
N ASP A 776 -48.26 12.03 -31.92
CA ASP A 776 -49.12 12.85 -32.80
C ASP A 776 -49.12 14.36 -32.48
N THR A 777 -48.51 14.79 -31.37
CA THR A 777 -48.58 16.18 -30.86
C THR A 777 -47.22 16.88 -30.67
N SER A 778 -46.11 16.32 -31.17
CA SER A 778 -44.75 16.84 -30.92
C SER A 778 -43.90 17.02 -32.18
N GLU A 779 -42.93 17.94 -32.13
CA GLU A 779 -41.92 18.07 -33.18
C GLU A 779 -40.88 16.95 -33.03
N TYR A 780 -40.72 16.12 -34.07
CA TYR A 780 -39.77 15.01 -34.06
C TYR A 780 -38.43 15.43 -34.70
N ILE A 781 -37.33 15.22 -33.96
CA ILE A 781 -35.97 15.49 -34.41
C ILE A 781 -35.16 14.19 -34.39
N GLU A 782 -34.75 13.73 -35.57
CA GLU A 782 -33.84 12.60 -35.74
C GLU A 782 -32.41 13.12 -35.94
N ASP A 783 -31.43 12.50 -35.27
CA ASP A 783 -30.01 12.78 -35.47
C ASP A 783 -29.51 12.12 -36.76
N ASP A 784 -29.21 12.93 -37.77
CA ASP A 784 -28.77 12.50 -39.10
C ASP A 784 -27.26 12.65 -39.31
N TYR A 785 -26.51 12.93 -38.25
CA TYR A 785 -25.09 13.27 -38.33
C TYR A 785 -24.20 12.07 -38.72
N LYS A 786 -23.20 12.33 -39.57
CA LYS A 786 -22.18 11.36 -40.00
C LYS A 786 -20.78 11.88 -39.70
N ILE A 787 -19.93 11.01 -39.17
CA ILE A 787 -18.51 11.31 -38.93
C ILE A 787 -17.84 11.63 -40.28
N PRO A 788 -17.07 12.73 -40.39
CA PRO A 788 -16.34 13.08 -41.60
C PRO A 788 -15.34 11.99 -42.01
N SER A 789 -15.12 11.78 -43.31
CA SER A 789 -14.24 10.71 -43.81
C SER A 789 -12.76 10.87 -43.45
N ASN A 790 -12.35 12.08 -43.08
CA ASN A 790 -11.00 12.40 -42.60
C ASN A 790 -10.82 12.19 -41.09
N VAL A 791 -11.84 11.70 -40.38
CA VAL A 791 -11.79 11.36 -38.96
C VAL A 791 -11.79 9.84 -38.81
N GLU A 792 -10.73 9.31 -38.18
CA GLU A 792 -10.56 7.90 -37.89
C GLU A 792 -10.85 7.64 -36.41
N VAL A 793 -11.85 6.80 -36.13
CA VAL A 793 -12.19 6.41 -34.77
C VAL A 793 -11.34 5.20 -34.39
N VAL A 794 -10.54 5.36 -33.34
CA VAL A 794 -9.65 4.34 -32.76
C VAL A 794 -10.03 4.08 -31.31
N ASP A 795 -9.48 3.02 -30.72
CA ASP A 795 -9.62 2.79 -29.28
C ASP A 795 -8.93 3.91 -28.49
N ALA A 796 -9.50 4.31 -27.34
CA ALA A 796 -9.00 5.43 -26.56
C ALA A 796 -7.53 5.26 -26.13
N ASP A 797 -7.11 4.01 -25.85
CA ASP A 797 -5.74 3.68 -25.47
C ASP A 797 -4.74 3.80 -26.64
N GLU A 798 -5.21 3.78 -27.89
CA GLU A 798 -4.35 3.98 -29.07
C GLU A 798 -4.04 5.45 -29.31
N LEU A 799 -4.88 6.37 -28.79
CA LEU A 799 -4.71 7.81 -29.00
C LEU A 799 -3.33 8.32 -28.57
N GLU A 800 -2.70 7.71 -27.57
CA GLU A 800 -1.38 8.13 -27.10
C GLU A 800 -0.25 7.96 -28.12
N TYR A 801 -0.49 7.20 -29.20
CA TYR A 801 0.46 6.90 -30.27
C TYR A 801 0.24 7.74 -31.54
N HIS A 802 -0.68 8.71 -31.52
CA HIS A 802 -1.01 9.57 -32.65
C HIS A 802 -0.75 11.06 -32.35
N GLU A 803 -0.28 11.85 -33.33
CA GLU A 803 0.03 13.28 -33.11
C GLU A 803 -1.19 14.21 -33.34
N ASN A 804 -2.07 13.86 -34.28
CA ASN A 804 -3.27 14.63 -34.63
C ASN A 804 -4.53 13.98 -34.05
N ILE A 805 -4.75 14.18 -32.76
CA ILE A 805 -5.89 13.58 -32.05
C ILE A 805 -6.99 14.58 -31.73
N PHE A 806 -8.23 14.10 -31.67
CA PHE A 806 -9.31 14.75 -30.93
C PHE A 806 -9.68 13.91 -29.70
N SER A 807 -9.81 14.59 -28.56
CA SER A 807 -10.55 14.08 -27.41
C SER A 807 -11.29 15.22 -26.71
N ILE A 808 -12.39 14.89 -26.04
CA ILE A 808 -13.09 15.80 -25.14
C ILE A 808 -12.23 16.23 -23.94
N MET A 809 -11.10 15.57 -23.70
CA MET A 809 -10.13 15.93 -22.66
C MET A 809 -9.11 16.98 -23.13
N LEU A 810 -9.10 17.35 -24.42
CA LEU A 810 -8.21 18.41 -24.89
C LEU A 810 -8.58 19.77 -24.29
N PRO A 811 -7.64 20.71 -24.13
CA PRO A 811 -7.97 22.09 -23.78
C PRO A 811 -9.00 22.70 -24.76
N LEU A 812 -9.86 23.61 -24.30
CA LEU A 812 -10.91 24.21 -25.14
C LEU A 812 -10.36 24.85 -26.44
N LYS A 813 -9.20 25.50 -26.35
CA LYS A 813 -8.50 26.08 -27.51
C LYS A 813 -8.05 25.03 -28.52
N ASP A 814 -7.57 23.89 -28.04
CA ASP A 814 -7.12 22.77 -28.87
C ASP A 814 -8.29 22.06 -29.53
N LYS A 815 -9.39 21.82 -28.80
CA LYS A 815 -10.63 21.28 -29.40
C LYS A 815 -11.07 22.12 -30.59
N LYS A 816 -11.12 23.46 -30.43
CA LYS A 816 -11.51 24.38 -31.51
C LYS A 816 -10.57 24.27 -32.71
N ARG A 817 -9.25 24.28 -32.48
CA ARG A 817 -8.24 24.11 -33.53
C ARG A 817 -8.42 22.80 -34.28
N ILE A 818 -8.66 21.70 -33.58
CA ILE A 818 -8.88 20.38 -34.20
C ILE A 818 -10.19 20.34 -35.00
N ILE A 819 -11.28 20.91 -34.49
CA ILE A 819 -12.54 21.04 -35.24
C ILE A 819 -12.34 21.85 -36.53
N GLU A 820 -11.60 22.94 -36.48
CA GLU A 820 -11.23 23.71 -37.69
C GLU A 820 -10.39 22.88 -38.67
N SER A 821 -9.52 22.00 -38.16
CA SER A 821 -8.68 21.10 -38.96
C SER A 821 -9.50 19.99 -39.62
N ILE A 822 -10.51 19.44 -38.91
CA ILE A 822 -11.50 18.52 -39.48
C ILE A 822 -12.20 19.17 -40.67
N ASN A 823 -12.65 20.42 -40.52
CA ASN A 823 -13.31 21.17 -41.60
C ASN A 823 -12.38 21.49 -42.79
N LYS A 824 -11.06 21.48 -42.59
CA LYS A 824 -10.04 21.64 -43.64
C LYS A 824 -9.64 20.32 -44.32
N GLY A 825 -10.18 19.18 -43.86
CA GLY A 825 -9.90 17.86 -44.44
C GLY A 825 -8.62 17.20 -43.90
N GLU A 826 -8.04 17.68 -42.80
CA GLU A 826 -6.87 17.06 -42.18
C GLU A 826 -7.25 15.73 -41.51
N LYS A 827 -6.33 14.75 -41.53
CA LYS A 827 -6.56 13.45 -40.90
C LYS A 827 -6.48 13.57 -39.38
N ILE A 828 -7.57 13.23 -38.68
CA ILE A 828 -7.68 13.28 -37.22
C ILE A 828 -8.02 11.89 -36.67
N PHE A 829 -7.32 11.47 -35.63
CA PHE A 829 -7.62 10.26 -34.86
C PHE A 829 -8.44 10.62 -33.62
N THR A 830 -9.44 9.83 -33.26
CA THR A 830 -10.28 10.16 -32.10
C THR A 830 -10.95 8.94 -31.53
N SER A 831 -11.46 9.03 -30.30
CA SER A 831 -12.35 8.02 -29.77
C SER A 831 -13.80 8.35 -30.14
N GLU A 832 -14.75 7.62 -29.58
CA GLU A 832 -16.17 7.89 -29.80
C GLU A 832 -16.65 9.23 -29.21
N ASP A 833 -15.82 9.91 -28.41
CA ASP A 833 -16.10 11.20 -27.77
C ASP A 833 -16.26 12.38 -28.74
N ILE A 834 -15.71 12.30 -29.96
CA ILE A 834 -15.92 13.29 -31.02
C ILE A 834 -17.42 13.52 -31.32
N LYS A 835 -18.25 12.49 -31.13
CA LYS A 835 -19.70 12.55 -31.35
C LYS A 835 -20.40 13.53 -30.41
N ILE A 836 -19.77 13.97 -29.32
CA ILE A 836 -20.39 14.93 -28.40
C ILE A 836 -20.43 16.34 -29.00
N ILE A 837 -19.42 16.69 -29.80
CA ILE A 837 -19.19 18.07 -30.26
C ILE A 837 -19.50 18.29 -31.75
N LEU A 838 -19.42 17.23 -32.56
CA LEU A 838 -19.95 17.23 -33.92
C LEU A 838 -21.48 17.15 -33.88
#